data_AF-A0A351WEZ9-F1
#
_entry.id   AF-A0A351WEZ9-F1
#
_cell.length_a   1.000
_cell.length_b   1.000
_cell.length_c   1.000
_cell.angle_alpha   90.00
_cell.angle_beta   90.00
_cell.angle_gamma   90.00
#
_symmetry.space_group_name_H-M   'P 1'
#
loop_
_entity.id
_entity.type
_entity.pdbx_description
1 polymer ?
#
loop_
_entity_poly.entity_id
_entity_poly.type
_entity_poly.pdbx_seq_one_letter_code
_entity_poly.pdbx_strand_id
1 'polypeptide(L)'
;DFFSRIEYQHVTWHFANIERDGVVRNVLNRDALLVMRREESLEQQQLNGSLTSYLVLNDIREGDIVDYAFTVRGANPIMNGHYARAFMLSWGVPVSFERVRLIYPSDKKLRYRFSEYSSTVTPSVLQRGRQMDWSLVLKDIPAIHHEGNTPSWYTPYAWVEFSDFDDWEEVQRWAREIYKAPSLGQDLLRKAGDWTSAYSNVEDRALAAIRFVQDEVRYLGVESGIFAYQPSAPDKVYARRYGDCKDKTFLLNSLLRALNVTSYPVLVNSYFRDRIHQWLPSHRAFDHVILAYDVGGGVKLIDATACLQGGSCAEMAVANYRVGLPLNDAAFSLCRLTEPSEEMVGEVSVQETYRSEVFGEDVDLKVRSVYTGSSADQIRRQMAASGMGKFKQDYMKYYVPQYPQIRVVDPVVCNDNRQQNRLTIDEHYAITNFWRDEPKTGRWYADIQGRLIGDMLELPSVATRNMPLRIPHPSRLSLQSDFFLPCPWPMQDDIGTISTKASRLSYAITHTGQFVRCAYDYATTRDFISPDEMPEYIRQTSEMKDFLYLRFTSPVGQLPFWEELNWMYVLWSLMALAMAGSAAIVLWKKQNSLLPPLPPALPDQVQGIAGWLVVVCLLVCLKPLIIVAQSVSSMTYMRLSVWHALTAPGSESYHALWAPLLLVEDSIVIACFVFSLLSIPLFFSKKRMFPRLFVAIFVVGVLWGIISSALLKYMEVPEDNPLRPRMAQAIGQALGSMIWILYVTVSVRVKNTFRR
;
A
#
# COMPACT_ATOMS: atom_id res chain seq x y z
N ASP A 1 -21.23 34.74 7.45
CA ASP A 1 -21.88 34.12 8.64
C ASP A 1 -21.17 34.55 9.89
N PHE A 2 -21.91 34.90 10.94
CA PHE A 2 -21.33 35.20 12.26
C PHE A 2 -22.00 34.36 13.34
N PHE A 3 -21.18 33.69 14.15
CA PHE A 3 -21.64 32.85 15.24
C PHE A 3 -21.62 33.64 16.56
N SER A 4 -22.73 33.62 17.27
CA SER A 4 -22.80 34.19 18.62
C SER A 4 -23.58 33.28 19.56
N ARG A 5 -23.19 33.28 20.83
CA ARG A 5 -23.84 32.52 21.89
C ARG A 5 -24.73 33.46 22.69
N ILE A 6 -25.99 33.58 22.28
CA ILE A 6 -26.92 34.59 22.79
C ILE A 6 -27.25 34.49 24.28
N GLU A 7 -26.95 33.37 24.92
CA GLU A 7 -27.14 33.18 26.35
C GLU A 7 -26.28 34.15 27.19
N TYR A 8 -25.14 34.59 26.64
CA TYR A 8 -24.23 35.51 27.31
C TYR A 8 -23.56 36.54 26.37
N GLN A 9 -23.88 36.54 25.08
CA GLN A 9 -23.36 37.47 24.09
C GLN A 9 -24.48 38.23 23.37
N HIS A 10 -24.22 39.50 23.08
CA HIS A 10 -25.05 40.34 22.22
C HIS A 10 -24.27 40.75 20.98
N VAL A 11 -24.91 40.65 19.81
CA VAL A 11 -24.33 41.11 18.54
C VAL A 11 -24.98 42.43 18.15
N THR A 12 -24.16 43.41 17.82
CA THR A 12 -24.57 44.69 17.25
C THR A 12 -23.94 44.83 15.88
N TRP A 13 -24.76 44.88 14.83
CA TRP A 13 -24.32 45.26 13.49
C TRP A 13 -24.23 46.79 13.41
N HIS A 14 -23.11 47.31 12.92
CA HIS A 14 -22.90 48.75 12.75
C HIS A 14 -23.27 49.20 11.35
N PHE A 15 -22.79 48.48 10.33
CA PHE A 15 -23.12 48.72 8.93
C PHE A 15 -22.79 47.48 8.09
N ALA A 16 -23.37 47.42 6.89
CA ALA A 16 -22.99 46.51 5.82
C ALA A 16 -23.22 47.23 4.49
N ASN A 17 -22.17 47.46 3.74
CA ASN A 17 -22.12 48.25 2.53
C ASN A 17 -21.68 47.39 1.34
N ILE A 18 -22.17 47.74 0.16
CA ILE A 18 -21.62 47.29 -1.13
C ILE A 18 -21.09 48.54 -1.81
N GLU A 19 -19.81 48.52 -2.18
CA GLU A 19 -19.19 49.55 -3.01
C GLU A 19 -19.00 49.02 -4.43
N ARG A 20 -19.51 49.77 -5.41
CA ARG A 20 -19.37 49.51 -6.85
C ARG A 20 -19.03 50.81 -7.55
N ASP A 21 -17.95 50.82 -8.33
CA ASP A 21 -17.48 51.99 -9.09
C ASP A 21 -17.33 53.27 -8.22
N GLY A 22 -16.89 53.11 -6.96
CA GLY A 22 -16.74 54.20 -5.99
C GLY A 22 -18.05 54.69 -5.35
N VAL A 23 -19.19 54.06 -5.67
CA VAL A 23 -20.49 54.34 -5.06
C VAL A 23 -20.76 53.35 -3.94
N VAL A 24 -20.85 53.85 -2.70
CA VAL A 24 -21.14 53.05 -1.50
C VAL A 24 -22.65 53.02 -1.24
N ARG A 25 -23.21 51.82 -1.13
CA ARG A 25 -24.62 51.59 -0.77
C ARG A 25 -24.70 50.77 0.51
N ASN A 26 -25.29 51.33 1.57
CA ASN A 26 -25.64 50.57 2.76
C ASN A 26 -26.81 49.62 2.44
N VAL A 27 -26.58 48.33 2.68
CA VAL A 27 -27.53 47.24 2.45
C VAL A 27 -27.94 46.54 3.73
N LEU A 28 -27.52 47.05 4.89
CA LEU A 28 -27.97 46.56 6.20
C LEU A 28 -29.45 46.90 6.38
N ASN A 29 -30.30 45.93 6.09
CA ASN A 29 -31.73 45.95 6.40
C ASN A 29 -32.04 44.87 7.44
N ARG A 30 -32.89 45.19 8.42
CA ARG A 30 -33.39 44.24 9.41
C ARG A 30 -34.09 43.05 8.77
N ASP A 31 -34.82 43.27 7.66
CA ASP A 31 -35.53 42.20 6.95
C ASP A 31 -34.58 41.27 6.16
N ALA A 32 -33.38 41.75 5.82
CA ALA A 32 -32.34 40.97 5.13
C ALA A 32 -31.44 40.18 6.10
N LEU A 33 -31.57 40.45 7.42
CA LEU A 33 -30.81 39.80 8.46
C LEU A 33 -31.58 38.60 9.01
N LEU A 34 -31.22 37.42 8.52
CA LEU A 34 -31.76 36.15 8.99
C LEU A 34 -30.98 35.72 10.24
N VAL A 35 -31.67 35.63 11.37
CA VAL A 35 -31.11 35.01 12.57
C VAL A 35 -31.67 33.60 12.66
N MET A 36 -30.79 32.63 12.47
CA MET A 36 -31.14 31.22 12.42
C MET A 36 -30.28 30.43 13.40
N ARG A 37 -30.89 29.42 14.01
CA ARG A 37 -30.15 28.42 14.78
C ARG A 37 -29.62 27.40 13.79
N ARG A 38 -28.31 27.42 13.57
CA ARG A 38 -27.62 26.48 12.69
C ARG A 38 -26.78 25.55 13.55
N GLU A 39 -27.24 24.32 13.71
CA GLU A 39 -26.53 23.26 14.42
C GLU A 39 -25.65 22.51 13.41
N GLU A 40 -24.47 23.05 13.08
CA GLU A 40 -23.58 22.49 12.04
C GLU A 40 -23.08 21.06 12.34
N SER A 41 -23.20 20.63 13.59
CA SER A 41 -22.79 19.30 14.05
C SER A 41 -23.99 18.42 14.45
N LEU A 42 -25.20 18.73 13.99
CA LEU A 42 -26.41 17.99 14.37
C LEU A 42 -26.36 16.53 13.89
N GLU A 43 -25.83 16.29 12.69
CA GLU A 43 -25.62 14.96 12.12
C GLU A 43 -24.61 14.14 12.95
N GLN A 44 -23.71 14.82 13.67
CA GLN A 44 -22.78 14.25 14.63
C GLN A 44 -23.38 14.16 16.05
N GLN A 45 -24.69 14.40 16.18
CA GLN A 45 -25.41 14.44 17.45
C GLN A 45 -24.80 15.46 18.43
N GLN A 46 -24.42 16.64 17.95
CA GLN A 46 -23.94 17.74 18.78
C GLN A 46 -24.80 18.98 18.56
N LEU A 47 -25.27 19.56 19.67
CA LEU A 47 -26.02 20.80 19.75
C LEU A 47 -25.12 21.85 20.40
N ASN A 48 -24.66 22.82 19.62
CA ASN A 48 -23.82 23.90 20.13
C ASN A 48 -24.67 25.12 20.55
N GLY A 49 -25.93 25.19 20.12
CA GLY A 49 -26.87 26.26 20.46
C GLY A 49 -26.44 27.64 19.95
N SER A 50 -25.57 27.69 18.94
CA SER A 50 -25.10 28.93 18.33
C SER A 50 -26.20 29.51 17.45
N LEU A 51 -26.37 30.83 17.51
CA LEU A 51 -27.13 31.55 16.51
C LEU A 51 -26.20 32.09 15.43
N THR A 52 -26.59 31.85 14.20
CA THR A 52 -25.94 32.42 13.02
C THR A 52 -26.74 33.65 12.60
N SER A 53 -26.06 34.79 12.61
CA SER A 53 -26.54 35.98 11.92
C SER A 53 -26.10 35.90 10.46
N TYR A 54 -27.05 35.76 9.55
CA TYR A 54 -26.84 35.66 8.12
C TYR A 54 -27.41 36.90 7.43
N LEU A 55 -26.56 37.65 6.73
CA LEU A 55 -26.98 38.80 5.93
C LEU A 55 -26.96 38.39 4.47
N VAL A 56 -28.14 38.32 3.83
CA VAL A 56 -28.24 38.04 2.40
C VAL A 56 -27.89 39.31 1.62
N LEU A 57 -26.78 39.26 0.87
CA LEU A 57 -26.38 40.35 -0.01
C LEU A 57 -26.95 40.12 -1.41
N ASN A 58 -27.88 40.98 -1.83
CA ASN A 58 -28.49 40.93 -3.16
C ASN A 58 -27.67 41.74 -4.19
N ASP A 59 -27.69 41.29 -5.45
CA ASP A 59 -27.00 41.95 -6.59
C ASP A 59 -25.49 42.14 -6.34
N ILE A 60 -24.80 41.11 -5.82
CA ILE A 60 -23.33 41.09 -5.78
C ILE A 60 -22.79 40.69 -7.14
N ARG A 61 -21.81 41.45 -7.63
CA ARG A 61 -21.16 41.26 -8.93
C ARG A 61 -19.65 41.19 -8.76
N GLU A 62 -18.97 40.67 -9.77
CA GLU A 62 -17.52 40.70 -9.84
C GLU A 62 -17.01 42.15 -9.78
N GLY A 63 -16.01 42.41 -8.93
CA GLY A 63 -15.46 43.74 -8.69
C GLY A 63 -16.10 44.52 -7.52
N ASP A 64 -17.25 44.07 -6.99
CA ASP A 64 -17.86 44.72 -5.82
C ASP A 64 -17.00 44.53 -4.56
N ILE A 65 -16.96 45.56 -3.70
CA ILE A 65 -16.36 45.47 -2.36
C ILE A 65 -17.48 45.36 -1.32
N VAL A 66 -17.39 44.33 -0.48
CA VAL A 66 -18.30 44.13 0.67
C VAL A 66 -17.60 44.65 1.93
N ASP A 67 -18.14 45.72 2.50
CA ASP A 67 -17.61 46.37 3.70
C ASP A 67 -18.61 46.28 4.85
N TYR A 68 -18.22 45.72 5.99
CA TYR A 68 -19.15 45.52 7.11
C TYR A 68 -18.43 45.58 8.45
N ALA A 69 -19.19 45.94 9.48
CA ALA A 69 -18.69 45.94 10.85
C ALA A 69 -19.77 45.53 11.85
N PHE A 70 -19.34 44.81 12.88
CA PHE A 70 -20.18 44.38 13.99
C PHE A 70 -19.38 44.30 15.28
N THR A 71 -20.08 44.16 16.40
CA THR A 71 -19.49 43.95 17.73
C THR A 71 -20.21 42.84 18.45
N VAL A 72 -19.45 41.92 19.03
CA VAL A 72 -19.95 40.91 19.96
C VAL A 72 -19.56 41.32 21.37
N ARG A 73 -20.55 41.62 22.21
CA ARG A 73 -20.36 41.99 23.61
C ARG A 73 -20.82 40.87 24.52
N GLY A 74 -19.97 40.43 25.42
CA GLY A 74 -20.30 39.43 26.43
C GLY A 74 -19.17 38.42 26.66
N ALA A 75 -19.22 37.75 27.79
CA ALA A 75 -18.25 36.73 28.19
C ALA A 75 -18.99 35.59 28.88
N ASN A 76 -18.48 34.36 28.74
CA ASN A 76 -19.09 33.21 29.40
C ASN A 76 -18.83 33.31 30.92
N PRO A 77 -19.86 33.35 31.77
CA PRO A 77 -19.67 33.50 33.22
C PRO A 77 -18.87 32.36 33.85
N ILE A 78 -18.85 31.17 33.24
CA ILE A 78 -18.08 30.01 33.73
C ILE A 78 -16.56 30.27 33.74
N MET A 79 -16.08 31.29 33.01
CA MET A 79 -14.66 31.67 32.99
C MET A 79 -14.21 32.39 34.27
N ASN A 80 -15.13 32.77 35.15
CA ASN A 80 -14.83 33.40 36.44
C ASN A 80 -13.84 34.59 36.34
N GLY A 81 -13.97 35.39 35.28
CA GLY A 81 -13.14 36.58 35.07
C GLY A 81 -11.78 36.33 34.41
N HIS A 82 -11.42 35.07 34.11
CA HIS A 82 -10.27 34.72 33.29
C HIS A 82 -10.50 35.04 31.81
N TYR A 83 -9.43 35.41 31.11
CA TYR A 83 -9.42 35.72 29.70
C TYR A 83 -8.38 34.87 28.96
N ALA A 84 -8.85 34.13 27.95
CA ALA A 84 -7.97 33.49 26.98
C ALA A 84 -8.58 33.55 25.57
N ARG A 85 -7.77 33.87 24.57
CA ARG A 85 -8.21 34.01 23.17
C ARG A 85 -7.06 33.82 22.19
N ALA A 86 -7.35 33.32 20.99
CA ALA A 86 -6.39 33.30 19.89
C ALA A 86 -6.95 34.05 18.67
N PHE A 87 -6.06 34.61 17.87
CA PHE A 87 -6.36 35.27 16.59
C PHE A 87 -5.45 34.69 15.52
N MET A 88 -6.03 34.25 14.40
CA MET A 88 -5.26 33.85 13.22
C MET A 88 -4.57 35.07 12.62
N LEU A 89 -3.41 34.85 12.02
CA LEU A 89 -2.55 35.86 11.39
C LEU A 89 -2.22 35.51 9.92
N SER A 90 -2.82 34.42 9.42
CA SER A 90 -2.68 33.94 8.03
C SER A 90 -3.91 33.12 7.66
N TRP A 91 -4.16 32.99 6.35
CA TRP A 91 -5.48 32.63 5.84
C TRP A 91 -5.37 31.78 4.58
N GLY A 92 -6.45 31.06 4.23
CA GLY A 92 -6.55 30.31 2.97
C GLY A 92 -6.74 31.17 1.72
N VAL A 93 -6.86 32.49 1.90
CA VAL A 93 -7.01 33.51 0.87
C VAL A 93 -6.00 34.63 1.14
N PRO A 94 -5.57 35.40 0.11
CA PRO A 94 -4.66 36.51 0.34
C PRO A 94 -5.38 37.61 1.12
N VAL A 95 -4.67 38.24 2.07
CA VAL A 95 -5.19 39.33 2.89
C VAL A 95 -4.27 40.53 2.77
N SER A 96 -4.77 41.62 2.15
CA SER A 96 -3.96 42.84 1.94
C SER A 96 -3.62 43.56 3.25
N PHE A 97 -4.54 43.58 4.21
CA PHE A 97 -4.35 44.27 5.49
C PHE A 97 -5.09 43.56 6.61
N GLU A 98 -4.40 43.29 7.72
CA GLU A 98 -5.01 42.78 8.95
C GLU A 98 -4.52 43.59 10.16
N ARG A 99 -5.45 43.94 11.05
CA ARG A 99 -5.14 44.58 12.33
C ARG A 99 -5.79 43.83 13.48
N VAL A 100 -4.96 43.33 14.38
CA VAL A 100 -5.40 42.76 15.66
C VAL A 100 -5.10 43.78 16.76
N ARG A 101 -6.10 44.11 17.58
CA ARG A 101 -5.93 45.02 18.71
C ARG A 101 -6.63 44.45 19.94
N LEU A 102 -5.91 44.45 21.06
CA LEU A 102 -6.41 44.04 22.36
C LEU A 102 -6.20 45.16 23.38
N ILE A 103 -7.30 45.60 23.98
CA ILE A 103 -7.29 46.55 25.09
C ILE A 103 -7.59 45.77 26.36
N TYR A 104 -6.67 45.78 27.33
CA TYR A 104 -6.75 44.97 28.55
C TYR A 104 -6.45 45.78 29.80
N PRO A 105 -7.05 45.51 30.98
CA PRO A 105 -6.71 46.20 32.22
C PRO A 105 -5.22 46.03 32.56
N SER A 106 -4.52 47.13 32.84
CA SER A 106 -3.06 47.10 33.09
C SER A 106 -2.69 46.53 34.47
N ASP A 107 -3.65 46.42 35.39
CA ASP A 107 -3.52 45.81 36.71
C ASP A 107 -3.66 44.28 36.66
N LYS A 108 -4.16 43.73 35.56
CA LYS A 108 -4.21 42.28 35.32
C LYS A 108 -3.03 41.83 34.48
N LYS A 109 -2.45 40.70 34.85
CA LYS A 109 -1.41 40.05 34.06
C LYS A 109 -2.02 39.48 32.78
N LEU A 110 -1.34 39.69 31.65
CA LEU A 110 -1.70 39.07 30.38
C LEU A 110 -0.43 38.62 29.66
N ARG A 111 -0.44 37.37 29.21
CA ARG A 111 0.63 36.81 28.40
C ARG A 111 0.12 36.66 26.97
N TYR A 112 1.04 36.81 26.02
CA TYR A 112 0.76 36.48 24.63
C TYR A 112 1.90 35.67 24.04
N ARG A 113 1.57 34.84 23.05
CA ARG A 113 2.58 34.08 22.31
C ARG A 113 2.16 33.89 20.86
N PHE A 114 3.14 33.97 19.98
CA PHE A 114 3.03 33.66 18.57
C PHE A 114 3.23 32.16 18.33
N SER A 115 2.55 31.62 17.33
CA SER A 115 2.85 30.30 16.76
C SER A 115 4.23 30.28 16.08
N GLU A 116 4.78 29.10 15.81
CA GLU A 116 6.11 28.95 15.18
C GLU A 116 6.24 29.69 13.82
N TYR A 117 5.14 29.84 13.09
CA TYR A 117 5.09 30.49 11.76
C TYR A 117 5.05 32.02 11.78
N SER A 118 5.19 32.65 12.96
CA SER A 118 5.06 34.11 13.16
C SER A 118 6.31 34.80 13.70
N SER A 119 7.50 34.21 13.49
CA SER A 119 8.76 34.64 14.14
C SER A 119 9.29 36.03 13.74
N THR A 120 8.69 36.72 12.77
CA THR A 120 9.18 38.02 12.25
C THR A 120 8.30 39.22 12.59
N VAL A 121 7.17 39.03 13.29
CA VAL A 121 6.22 40.12 13.58
C VAL A 121 6.36 40.64 15.00
N THR A 122 6.40 41.96 15.15
CA THR A 122 6.53 42.64 16.46
C THR A 122 5.29 43.47 16.75
N PRO A 123 4.54 43.19 17.82
CA PRO A 123 3.39 44.00 18.20
C PRO A 123 3.84 45.32 18.87
N SER A 124 3.00 46.34 18.77
CA SER A 124 3.10 47.56 19.57
C SER A 124 2.33 47.37 20.87
N VAL A 125 2.99 47.56 22.00
CA VAL A 125 2.38 47.49 23.34
C VAL A 125 2.55 48.84 24.01
N LEU A 126 1.43 49.54 24.23
CA LEU A 126 1.41 50.88 24.82
C LEU A 126 0.55 50.87 26.08
N GLN A 127 0.99 51.57 27.12
CA GLN A 127 0.14 51.82 28.28
C GLN A 127 -0.66 53.12 28.08
N ARG A 128 -1.98 53.02 28.23
CA ARG A 128 -2.93 54.14 28.11
C ARG A 128 -3.74 54.24 29.40
N GLY A 129 -3.23 54.99 30.37
CA GLY A 129 -3.84 55.08 31.70
C GLY A 129 -3.88 53.71 32.39
N ARG A 130 -5.09 53.24 32.74
CA ARG A 130 -5.32 51.92 33.37
C ARG A 130 -5.50 50.77 32.37
N GLN A 131 -5.15 50.98 31.10
CA GLN A 131 -5.28 49.98 30.06
C GLN A 131 -3.95 49.74 29.36
N MET A 132 -3.65 48.48 29.07
CA MET A 132 -2.67 48.06 28.08
C MET A 132 -3.36 48.03 26.71
N ASP A 133 -2.72 48.64 25.71
CA ASP A 133 -3.12 48.63 24.31
C ASP A 133 -2.08 47.84 23.52
N TRP A 134 -2.40 46.57 23.24
CA TRP A 134 -1.61 45.69 22.40
C TRP A 134 -2.16 45.75 20.98
N SER A 135 -1.31 45.96 19.99
CA SER A 135 -1.73 46.02 18.59
C SER A 135 -0.70 45.43 17.62
N LEU A 136 -1.20 44.76 16.60
CA LEU A 136 -0.42 44.20 15.51
C LEU A 136 -1.05 44.59 14.18
N VAL A 137 -0.21 44.99 13.24
CA VAL A 137 -0.61 45.32 11.87
C VAL A 137 0.21 44.47 10.91
N LEU A 138 -0.48 43.75 10.03
CA LEU A 138 0.09 42.92 8.99
C LEU A 138 -0.40 43.42 7.63
N LYS A 139 0.46 43.32 6.62
CA LYS A 139 0.18 43.73 5.25
C LYS A 139 0.62 42.63 4.29
N ASP A 140 -0.06 42.55 3.15
CA ASP A 140 0.29 41.67 2.03
C ASP A 140 0.49 40.20 2.46
N ILE A 141 -0.45 39.67 3.26
CA ILE A 141 -0.41 38.31 3.77
C ILE A 141 -0.76 37.34 2.63
N PRO A 142 0.14 36.41 2.27
CA PRO A 142 -0.14 35.45 1.20
C PRO A 142 -1.17 34.38 1.65
N ALA A 143 -1.85 33.80 0.67
CA ALA A 143 -2.73 32.66 0.90
C ALA A 143 -1.92 31.40 1.23
N ILE A 144 -2.41 30.61 2.19
CA ILE A 144 -1.87 29.29 2.53
C ILE A 144 -2.87 28.23 2.09
N HIS A 145 -2.51 27.46 1.07
CA HIS A 145 -3.30 26.34 0.60
C HIS A 145 -3.03 25.09 1.45
N HIS A 146 -4.03 24.65 2.20
CA HIS A 146 -3.93 23.45 3.03
C HIS A 146 -3.95 22.19 2.16
N GLU A 147 -2.90 21.37 2.25
CA GLU A 147 -2.82 20.10 1.53
C GLU A 147 -3.69 19.02 2.24
N GLY A 148 -4.28 18.09 1.48
CA GLY A 148 -5.08 17.00 2.08
C GLY A 148 -4.25 16.06 2.96
N ASN A 149 -4.91 15.28 3.83
CA ASN A 149 -4.28 14.24 4.67
C ASN A 149 -3.07 14.70 5.52
N THR A 150 -3.09 15.92 6.05
CA THR A 150 -2.12 16.35 7.08
C THR A 150 -2.43 15.72 8.44
N PRO A 151 -1.43 15.56 9.33
CA PRO A 151 -1.68 15.17 10.72
C PRO A 151 -2.62 16.16 11.41
N SER A 152 -3.51 15.67 12.28
CA SER A 152 -4.52 16.49 12.98
C SER A 152 -3.96 17.65 13.80
N TRP A 153 -2.72 17.51 14.27
CA TRP A 153 -2.02 18.53 15.05
C TRP A 153 -1.30 19.58 14.18
N TYR A 154 -1.19 19.35 12.88
CA TYR A 154 -0.48 20.24 11.97
C TYR A 154 -1.41 21.36 11.51
N THR A 155 -1.10 22.58 11.94
CA THR A 155 -1.79 23.78 11.46
C THR A 155 -0.79 24.66 10.73
N PRO A 156 -0.96 24.89 9.42
CA PRO A 156 -0.01 25.70 8.65
C PRO A 156 -0.23 27.21 8.84
N TYR A 157 -1.34 27.60 9.50
CA TYR A 157 -1.68 28.98 9.73
C TYR A 157 -0.96 29.53 10.96
N ALA A 158 -0.38 30.72 10.85
CA ALA A 158 0.11 31.49 11.98
C ALA A 158 -1.05 32.02 12.84
N TRP A 159 -0.86 32.07 14.16
CA TRP A 159 -1.74 32.73 15.12
C TRP A 159 -0.99 33.37 16.28
N VAL A 160 -1.67 34.26 17.00
CA VAL A 160 -1.28 34.77 18.32
C VAL A 160 -2.32 34.37 19.34
N GLU A 161 -1.87 33.84 20.48
CA GLU A 161 -2.72 33.52 21.61
C GLU A 161 -2.44 34.44 22.81
N PHE A 162 -3.46 34.64 23.62
CA PHE A 162 -3.47 35.44 24.83
C PHE A 162 -4.05 34.62 25.97
N SER A 163 -3.47 34.74 27.16
CA SER A 163 -4.00 34.13 28.38
C SER A 163 -3.59 34.91 29.63
N ASP A 164 -4.52 35.06 30.57
CA ASP A 164 -4.27 35.61 31.91
C ASP A 164 -4.07 34.55 33.01
N PHE A 165 -4.24 33.25 32.69
CA PHE A 165 -3.80 32.18 33.59
C PHE A 165 -2.30 32.26 33.78
N ASP A 166 -1.78 31.85 34.94
CA ASP A 166 -0.37 31.81 35.32
C ASP A 166 0.30 30.47 34.98
N ASP A 167 -0.41 29.36 35.11
CA ASP A 167 0.10 28.02 34.83
C ASP A 167 -1.05 27.04 34.61
N TRP A 168 -0.71 25.78 34.29
CA TRP A 168 -1.69 24.73 34.11
C TRP A 168 -2.38 24.31 35.42
N GLU A 169 -1.77 24.59 36.58
CA GLU A 169 -2.37 24.30 37.90
C GLU A 169 -3.52 25.27 38.20
N GLU A 170 -3.42 26.54 37.78
CA GLU A 170 -4.53 27.48 37.85
C GLU A 170 -5.69 27.06 36.94
N VAL A 171 -5.39 26.56 35.72
CA VAL A 171 -6.41 25.97 34.84
C VAL A 171 -7.06 24.75 35.49
N GLN A 172 -6.27 23.91 36.16
CA GLN A 172 -6.76 22.74 36.90
C GLN A 172 -7.70 23.16 38.03
N ARG A 173 -7.33 24.16 38.84
CA ARG A 173 -8.18 24.67 39.93
C ARG A 173 -9.50 25.21 39.40
N TRP A 174 -9.45 26.02 38.33
CA TRP A 174 -10.66 26.50 37.66
C TRP A 174 -11.56 25.33 37.19
N ALA A 175 -10.98 24.32 36.55
CA ALA A 175 -11.74 23.16 36.07
C ALA A 175 -12.31 22.32 37.23
N ARG A 176 -11.58 22.14 38.33
CA ARG A 176 -12.05 21.38 39.51
C ARG A 176 -13.29 22.00 40.16
N GLU A 177 -13.40 23.33 40.18
CA GLU A 177 -14.61 24.00 40.68
C GLU A 177 -15.84 23.68 39.81
N ILE A 178 -15.62 23.53 38.50
CA ILE A 178 -16.68 23.20 37.53
C ILE A 178 -17.07 21.71 37.59
N TYR A 179 -16.12 20.82 37.91
CA TYR A 179 -16.30 19.37 38.03
C TYR A 179 -16.61 18.89 39.45
N LYS A 180 -17.15 19.77 40.31
CA LYS A 180 -17.46 19.41 41.69
C LYS A 180 -18.62 18.42 41.75
N ALA A 181 -18.33 17.18 42.15
CA ALA A 181 -19.32 16.10 42.24
C ALA A 181 -20.44 16.45 43.24
N PRO A 182 -21.72 16.44 42.81
CA PRO A 182 -22.84 16.56 43.74
C PRO A 182 -23.05 15.25 44.51
N SER A 183 -23.84 15.30 45.59
CA SER A 183 -24.39 14.10 46.23
C SER A 183 -25.25 13.31 45.23
N LEU A 184 -25.04 12.00 45.13
CA LEU A 184 -25.79 11.14 44.22
C LEU A 184 -27.22 10.90 44.72
N GLY A 185 -28.17 10.91 43.79
CA GLY A 185 -29.54 10.49 44.06
C GLY A 185 -29.65 8.99 44.33
N GLN A 186 -30.80 8.60 44.91
CA GLN A 186 -31.04 7.22 45.36
C GLN A 186 -30.99 6.20 44.22
N ASP A 187 -31.38 6.57 43.00
CA ASP A 187 -31.42 5.64 41.87
C ASP A 187 -30.02 5.24 41.39
N LEU A 188 -29.07 6.19 41.37
CA LEU A 188 -27.67 5.90 41.06
C LEU A 188 -27.01 5.06 42.17
N LEU A 189 -27.29 5.39 43.43
CA LEU A 189 -26.81 4.60 44.57
C LEU A 189 -27.37 3.17 44.54
N ARG A 190 -28.65 2.99 44.18
CA ARG A 190 -29.27 1.67 44.00
C ARG A 190 -28.57 0.90 42.88
N LYS A 191 -28.33 1.53 41.73
CA LYS A 191 -27.64 0.90 40.61
C LYS A 191 -26.22 0.45 40.97
N ALA A 192 -25.47 1.27 41.71
CA ALA A 192 -24.15 0.90 42.24
C ALA A 192 -24.25 -0.26 43.26
N GLY A 193 -25.29 -0.26 44.11
CA GLY A 193 -25.59 -1.35 45.04
C GLY A 193 -25.91 -2.68 44.36
N ASP A 194 -26.66 -2.64 43.26
CA ASP A 194 -26.99 -3.82 42.45
C ASP A 194 -25.71 -4.48 41.90
N TRP A 195 -24.79 -3.69 41.35
CA TRP A 195 -23.50 -4.21 40.86
C TRP A 195 -22.60 -4.71 41.99
N THR A 196 -22.61 -4.04 43.14
CA THR A 196 -21.86 -4.49 44.33
C THR A 196 -22.33 -5.87 44.80
N SER A 197 -23.64 -6.13 44.69
CA SER A 197 -24.25 -7.41 45.04
C SER A 197 -24.06 -8.49 43.97
N ALA A 198 -24.09 -8.11 42.69
CA ALA A 198 -23.95 -9.03 41.55
C ALA A 198 -22.50 -9.50 41.31
N TYR A 199 -21.50 -8.67 41.64
CA TYR A 199 -20.10 -8.94 41.34
C TYR A 199 -19.23 -8.90 42.60
N SER A 200 -18.39 -9.92 42.75
CA SER A 200 -17.53 -10.07 43.94
C SER A 200 -16.27 -9.21 43.88
N ASN A 201 -15.66 -9.06 42.69
CA ASN A 201 -14.42 -8.31 42.51
C ASN A 201 -14.69 -6.86 42.04
N VAL A 202 -13.73 -5.98 42.30
CA VAL A 202 -13.84 -4.54 41.98
C VAL A 202 -13.79 -4.29 40.47
N GLU A 203 -13.02 -5.08 39.73
CA GLU A 203 -12.86 -4.93 38.28
C GLU A 203 -14.17 -5.17 37.52
N ASP A 204 -14.92 -6.22 37.85
CA ASP A 204 -16.21 -6.54 37.24
C ASP A 204 -17.26 -5.47 37.54
N ARG A 205 -17.24 -4.90 38.76
CA ARG A 205 -18.12 -3.78 39.13
C ARG A 205 -17.80 -2.53 38.30
N ALA A 206 -16.52 -2.20 38.17
CA ALA A 206 -16.08 -1.08 37.35
C ALA A 206 -16.41 -1.30 35.87
N LEU A 207 -16.18 -2.51 35.36
CA LEU A 207 -16.48 -2.91 33.99
C LEU A 207 -17.98 -2.81 33.69
N ALA A 208 -18.84 -3.21 34.63
CA ALA A 208 -20.29 -3.05 34.51
C ALA A 208 -20.70 -1.56 34.45
N ALA A 209 -20.10 -0.71 35.28
CA ALA A 209 -20.33 0.72 35.24
C ALA A 209 -19.84 1.38 33.93
N ILE A 210 -18.64 1.00 33.46
CA ILE A 210 -18.08 1.46 32.19
C ILE A 210 -19.02 1.09 31.03
N ARG A 211 -19.38 -0.19 30.90
CA ARG A 211 -20.27 -0.67 29.82
C ARG A 211 -21.64 0.00 29.86
N PHE A 212 -22.20 0.19 31.07
CA PHE A 212 -23.44 0.92 31.22
C PHE A 212 -23.35 2.34 30.67
N VAL A 213 -22.32 3.11 31.04
CA VAL A 213 -22.16 4.48 30.53
C VAL A 213 -21.83 4.49 29.04
N GLN A 214 -21.01 3.57 28.55
CA GLN A 214 -20.62 3.50 27.15
C GLN A 214 -21.80 3.13 26.23
N ASP A 215 -22.60 2.13 26.62
CA ASP A 215 -23.59 1.51 25.73
C ASP A 215 -25.03 1.97 25.99
N GLU A 216 -25.41 2.26 27.25
CA GLU A 216 -26.78 2.62 27.61
C GLU A 216 -27.02 4.14 27.69
N VAL A 217 -25.95 4.95 27.67
CA VAL A 217 -26.04 6.42 27.62
C VAL A 217 -25.60 6.91 26.24
N ARG A 218 -26.54 7.37 25.43
CA ARG A 218 -26.27 7.82 24.06
C ARG A 218 -25.42 9.10 24.06
N TYR A 219 -24.46 9.19 23.14
CA TYR A 219 -23.74 10.43 22.96
C TYR A 219 -24.67 11.50 22.37
N LEU A 220 -24.78 12.65 23.03
CA LEU A 220 -25.44 13.85 22.50
C LEU A 220 -24.74 15.07 23.08
N GLY A 221 -23.94 15.74 22.24
CA GLY A 221 -23.24 16.97 22.57
C GLY A 221 -24.23 18.07 22.94
N VAL A 222 -24.09 18.68 24.12
CA VAL A 222 -24.81 19.91 24.47
C VAL A 222 -23.78 20.94 24.90
N GLU A 223 -23.27 21.71 23.93
CA GLU A 223 -22.12 22.60 24.10
C GLU A 223 -22.52 24.08 24.22
N SER A 224 -23.77 24.34 24.56
CA SER A 224 -24.29 25.71 24.71
C SER A 224 -23.97 26.29 26.09
N GLY A 225 -23.77 27.60 26.14
CA GLY A 225 -23.65 28.29 27.42
C GLY A 225 -22.49 27.85 28.29
N ILE A 226 -22.81 27.70 29.57
CA ILE A 226 -21.94 27.13 30.59
C ILE A 226 -21.70 25.62 30.37
N PHE A 227 -22.63 24.90 29.74
CA PHE A 227 -22.55 23.45 29.51
C PHE A 227 -21.47 23.08 28.48
N ALA A 228 -20.96 24.06 27.74
CA ALA A 228 -19.74 23.92 26.96
C ALA A 228 -18.53 23.46 27.80
N TYR A 229 -18.53 23.76 29.11
CA TYR A 229 -17.44 23.45 30.03
C TYR A 229 -17.90 22.65 31.25
N GLN A 230 -19.10 22.94 31.76
CA GLN A 230 -19.66 22.30 32.95
C GLN A 230 -20.46 21.04 32.61
N PRO A 231 -20.12 19.87 33.19
CA PRO A 231 -20.95 18.69 33.02
C PRO A 231 -22.31 18.86 33.72
N SER A 232 -23.34 18.25 33.13
CA SER A 232 -24.65 18.09 33.76
C SER A 232 -24.55 17.20 34.98
N ALA A 233 -25.48 17.38 35.94
CA ALA A 233 -25.56 16.52 37.11
C ALA A 233 -25.71 15.02 36.72
N PRO A 234 -24.98 14.08 37.37
CA PRO A 234 -25.03 12.66 37.06
C PRO A 234 -26.45 12.08 37.07
N ASP A 235 -27.28 12.45 38.05
CA ASP A 235 -28.68 12.02 38.13
C ASP A 235 -29.50 12.44 36.92
N LYS A 236 -29.22 13.62 36.36
CA LYS A 236 -29.89 14.12 35.15
C LYS A 236 -29.46 13.34 33.91
N VAL A 237 -28.16 13.07 33.77
CA VAL A 237 -27.61 12.25 32.66
C VAL A 237 -28.16 10.84 32.74
N TYR A 238 -28.19 10.26 33.94
CA TYR A 238 -28.79 8.96 34.21
C TYR A 238 -30.27 8.94 33.79
N ALA A 239 -31.08 9.88 34.26
CA ALA A 239 -32.51 9.93 33.95
C ALA A 239 -32.80 10.07 32.43
N ARG A 240 -32.04 10.92 31.72
CA ARG A 240 -32.30 11.20 30.30
C ARG A 240 -31.61 10.23 29.33
N ARG A 241 -30.65 9.40 29.79
CA ARG A 241 -29.89 8.41 29.00
C ARG A 241 -29.13 9.00 27.81
N TYR A 242 -28.68 10.26 27.91
CA TYR A 242 -27.76 10.85 26.95
C TYR A 242 -26.83 11.90 27.57
N GLY A 243 -25.69 12.16 26.94
CA GLY A 243 -24.75 13.22 27.33
C GLY A 243 -23.54 13.32 26.40
N ASP A 244 -22.79 14.41 26.54
CA ASP A 244 -21.53 14.64 25.82
C ASP A 244 -20.33 13.97 26.52
N CYS A 245 -19.11 14.29 26.10
CA CYS A 245 -17.90 13.73 26.72
C CYS A 245 -17.76 14.04 28.22
N LYS A 246 -18.14 15.25 28.62
CA LYS A 246 -18.04 15.73 30.00
C LYS A 246 -19.12 15.08 30.85
N ASP A 247 -20.36 15.03 30.35
CA ASP A 247 -21.50 14.40 31.01
C ASP A 247 -21.26 12.90 31.26
N LYS A 248 -20.80 12.18 30.23
CA LYS A 248 -20.57 10.72 30.33
C LYS A 248 -19.39 10.41 31.25
N THR A 249 -18.28 11.13 31.12
CA THR A 249 -17.13 10.97 32.00
C THR A 249 -17.49 11.30 33.46
N PHE A 250 -18.29 12.36 33.68
CA PHE A 250 -18.70 12.75 35.02
C PHE A 250 -19.67 11.75 35.67
N LEU A 251 -20.63 11.22 34.90
CA LEU A 251 -21.50 10.14 35.35
C LEU A 251 -20.70 8.88 35.73
N LEU A 252 -19.74 8.48 34.88
CA LEU A 252 -18.90 7.32 35.16
C LEU A 252 -18.05 7.54 36.41
N ASN A 253 -17.42 8.71 36.54
CA ASN A 253 -16.66 9.09 37.73
C ASN A 253 -17.49 8.96 39.01
N SER A 254 -18.72 9.47 38.98
CA SER A 254 -19.65 9.39 40.11
C SER A 254 -20.03 7.95 40.48
N LEU A 255 -20.31 7.11 39.49
CA LEU A 255 -20.62 5.69 39.69
C LEU A 255 -19.42 4.91 40.25
N LEU A 256 -18.23 5.11 39.69
CA LEU A 256 -17.01 4.46 40.17
C LEU A 256 -16.69 4.86 41.61
N ARG A 257 -16.80 6.14 41.97
CA ARG A 257 -16.62 6.58 43.36
C ARG A 257 -17.66 5.97 44.31
N ALA A 258 -18.91 5.81 43.89
CA ALA A 258 -19.93 5.11 44.67
C ALA A 258 -19.62 3.60 44.87
N LEU A 259 -18.86 3.00 43.95
CA LEU A 259 -18.36 1.62 44.03
C LEU A 259 -17.03 1.52 44.80
N ASN A 260 -16.57 2.60 45.44
CA ASN A 260 -15.27 2.71 46.11
C ASN A 260 -14.06 2.51 45.18
N VAL A 261 -14.21 2.85 43.89
CA VAL A 261 -13.13 2.91 42.92
C VAL A 261 -12.60 4.34 42.88
N THR A 262 -11.29 4.52 43.07
CA THR A 262 -10.65 5.83 42.93
C THR A 262 -10.70 6.24 41.47
N SER A 263 -11.31 7.39 41.17
CA SER A 263 -11.39 7.93 39.82
C SER A 263 -11.43 9.45 39.80
N TYR A 264 -10.97 10.03 38.69
CA TYR A 264 -11.02 11.47 38.42
C TYR A 264 -11.01 11.76 36.91
N PRO A 265 -11.73 12.80 36.45
CA PRO A 265 -11.65 13.24 35.06
C PRO A 265 -10.26 13.72 34.67
N VAL A 266 -9.92 13.60 33.40
CA VAL A 266 -8.69 14.12 32.79
C VAL A 266 -9.06 14.90 31.54
N LEU A 267 -8.72 16.19 31.52
CA LEU A 267 -8.90 17.03 30.33
C LEU A 267 -7.80 16.70 29.32
N VAL A 268 -8.16 16.49 28.05
CA VAL A 268 -7.24 16.12 26.98
C VAL A 268 -7.50 16.92 25.71
N ASN A 269 -6.53 16.90 24.79
CA ASN A 269 -6.72 17.43 23.45
C ASN A 269 -6.57 16.29 22.43
N SER A 270 -7.65 15.98 21.74
CA SER A 270 -7.77 14.85 20.80
C SER A 270 -7.05 15.12 19.47
N TYR A 271 -6.87 16.39 19.08
CA TYR A 271 -6.23 16.76 17.82
C TYR A 271 -4.73 17.04 17.96
N PHE A 272 -4.37 17.96 18.86
CA PHE A 272 -3.02 18.49 19.11
C PHE A 272 -2.22 17.67 20.13
N ARG A 273 -2.88 16.84 20.96
CA ARG A 273 -2.22 15.91 21.89
C ARG A 273 -1.15 16.61 22.74
N ASP A 274 0.11 16.18 22.66
CA ASP A 274 1.25 16.75 23.39
C ASP A 274 1.69 18.14 22.90
N ARG A 275 1.26 18.58 21.72
CA ARG A 275 1.59 19.92 21.20
C ARG A 275 1.01 21.05 22.06
N ILE A 276 0.00 20.78 22.88
CA ILE A 276 -0.54 21.78 23.82
C ILE A 276 0.47 22.19 24.91
N HIS A 277 1.56 21.43 25.14
CA HIS A 277 2.66 21.89 25.99
C HIS A 277 3.31 23.15 25.43
N GLN A 278 3.29 23.29 24.11
CA GLN A 278 3.73 24.47 23.44
C GLN A 278 2.63 25.51 23.42
N TRP A 279 1.57 25.52 24.24
CA TRP A 279 0.52 26.56 24.30
C TRP A 279 0.56 27.31 25.65
N LEU A 280 0.01 28.53 25.70
CA LEU A 280 -0.21 29.22 26.95
C LEU A 280 -1.28 28.46 27.76
N PRO A 281 -1.11 28.33 29.10
CA PRO A 281 -2.13 27.77 29.96
C PRO A 281 -3.47 28.43 29.71
N SER A 282 -4.49 27.65 29.37
CA SER A 282 -5.78 28.18 28.94
C SER A 282 -6.86 27.10 29.03
N HIS A 283 -8.06 27.50 29.45
CA HIS A 283 -9.26 26.66 29.39
C HIS A 283 -9.64 26.23 27.96
N ARG A 284 -9.08 26.88 26.93
CA ARG A 284 -9.32 26.56 25.51
C ARG A 284 -8.43 25.44 24.97
N ALA A 285 -7.46 24.98 25.75
CA ALA A 285 -6.49 24.00 25.30
C ALA A 285 -7.04 22.57 25.19
N PHE A 286 -8.19 22.29 25.80
CA PHE A 286 -8.78 20.96 25.88
C PHE A 286 -10.08 20.91 25.08
N ASP A 287 -10.23 19.87 24.26
CA ASP A 287 -11.41 19.62 23.42
C ASP A 287 -12.19 18.38 23.83
N HIS A 288 -11.64 17.56 24.75
CA HIS A 288 -12.25 16.30 25.18
C HIS A 288 -11.89 15.97 26.62
N VAL A 289 -12.67 15.09 27.25
CA VAL A 289 -12.51 14.69 28.66
C VAL A 289 -12.71 13.19 28.81
N ILE A 290 -11.71 12.53 29.39
CA ILE A 290 -11.68 11.09 29.67
C ILE A 290 -11.59 10.83 31.17
N LEU A 291 -11.65 9.57 31.60
CA LEU A 291 -11.58 9.20 33.00
C LEU A 291 -10.29 8.43 33.32
N ALA A 292 -9.61 8.83 34.39
CA ALA A 292 -8.60 8.01 35.05
C ALA A 292 -9.25 7.27 36.23
N TYR A 293 -8.93 5.99 36.41
CA TYR A 293 -9.50 5.16 37.46
C TYR A 293 -8.55 4.03 37.87
N ASP A 294 -8.69 3.53 39.10
CA ASP A 294 -7.85 2.45 39.65
C ASP A 294 -8.70 1.33 40.25
N VAL A 295 -8.64 0.15 39.61
CA VAL A 295 -9.33 -1.09 40.03
C VAL A 295 -8.40 -2.08 40.72
N GLY A 296 -7.19 -1.64 41.10
CA GLY A 296 -6.07 -2.48 41.50
C GLY A 296 -5.11 -2.68 40.33
N GLY A 297 -3.80 -2.55 40.59
CA GLY A 297 -2.74 -2.69 39.59
C GLY A 297 -2.31 -1.38 38.92
N GLY A 298 -2.82 -0.22 39.36
CA GLY A 298 -2.40 1.11 38.91
C GLY A 298 -3.48 1.87 38.14
N VAL A 299 -3.19 3.15 37.88
CA VAL A 299 -4.13 4.06 37.21
C VAL A 299 -4.28 3.67 35.73
N LYS A 300 -5.53 3.39 35.33
CA LYS A 300 -5.95 3.14 33.95
C LYS A 300 -6.71 4.34 33.40
N LEU A 301 -6.78 4.45 32.08
CA LEU A 301 -7.55 5.47 31.36
C LEU A 301 -8.70 4.82 30.60
N ILE A 302 -9.86 5.47 30.57
CA ILE A 302 -11.00 5.03 29.76
C ILE A 302 -11.69 6.24 29.14
N ASP A 303 -12.06 6.11 27.87
CA ASP A 303 -12.93 7.07 27.20
C ASP A 303 -14.38 6.63 27.38
N ALA A 304 -15.13 7.35 28.23
CA ALA A 304 -16.54 7.04 28.47
C ALA A 304 -17.41 7.18 27.21
N THR A 305 -16.92 7.86 26.18
CA THR A 305 -17.65 8.10 24.93
C THR A 305 -17.44 7.01 23.88
N ALA A 306 -16.39 6.20 24.02
CA ALA A 306 -16.25 4.99 23.22
C ALA A 306 -17.42 4.03 23.55
N CYS A 307 -18.02 3.41 22.54
CA CYS A 307 -19.12 2.47 22.74
C CYS A 307 -18.77 1.09 22.20
N LEU A 308 -19.46 0.07 22.76
CA LEU A 308 -19.35 -1.34 22.39
C LEU A 308 -17.94 -1.91 22.57
N GLN A 309 -17.15 -1.37 23.51
CA GLN A 309 -15.82 -1.90 23.77
C GLN A 309 -15.87 -3.31 24.37
N GLY A 310 -14.99 -4.18 23.91
CA GLY A 310 -14.78 -5.51 24.46
C GLY A 310 -13.65 -5.57 25.50
N GLY A 311 -13.46 -6.76 26.08
CA GLY A 311 -12.35 -7.04 26.98
C GLY A 311 -12.59 -6.71 28.46
N SER A 312 -11.54 -6.94 29.24
CA SER A 312 -11.35 -6.52 30.63
C SER A 312 -10.98 -5.04 30.74
N CYS A 313 -10.90 -4.50 31.97
CA CYS A 313 -10.48 -3.11 32.16
C CYS A 313 -9.04 -2.85 31.68
N ALA A 314 -8.19 -3.88 31.58
CA ALA A 314 -6.81 -3.76 31.08
C ALA A 314 -6.71 -3.75 29.54
N GLU A 315 -7.70 -4.32 28.84
CA GLU A 315 -7.68 -4.48 27.38
C GLU A 315 -8.49 -3.41 26.64
N MET A 316 -9.30 -2.63 27.37
CA MET A 316 -10.13 -1.58 26.79
C MET A 316 -9.27 -0.50 26.12
N ALA A 317 -9.50 -0.32 24.82
CA ALA A 317 -8.73 0.61 24.00
C ALA A 317 -8.98 2.07 24.40
N VAL A 318 -7.91 2.86 24.48
CA VAL A 318 -7.95 4.31 24.64
C VAL A 318 -7.09 4.95 23.54
N ALA A 319 -7.53 6.09 23.01
CA ALA A 319 -6.73 6.82 22.04
C ALA A 319 -5.41 7.32 22.69
N ASN A 320 -4.35 7.44 21.89
CA ASN A 320 -3.08 7.94 22.38
C ASN A 320 -3.10 9.47 22.50
N TYR A 321 -3.69 9.98 23.60
CA TYR A 321 -3.78 11.42 23.90
C TYR A 321 -2.43 12.06 24.26
N ARG A 322 -1.41 11.24 24.57
CA ARG A 322 -0.05 11.60 25.01
C ARG A 322 0.03 12.38 26.33
N VAL A 323 -0.78 13.43 26.51
CA VAL A 323 -0.75 14.32 27.68
C VAL A 323 -2.17 14.71 28.09
N GLY A 324 -2.34 15.09 29.35
CA GLY A 324 -3.63 15.56 29.88
C GLY A 324 -3.49 16.34 31.17
N LEU A 325 -4.60 16.92 31.62
CA LEU A 325 -4.70 17.64 32.90
C LEU A 325 -5.65 16.89 33.85
N PRO A 326 -5.11 16.11 34.81
CA PRO A 326 -5.92 15.39 35.80
C PRO A 326 -6.67 16.33 36.73
N LEU A 327 -7.94 16.04 37.02
CA LEU A 327 -8.75 16.81 37.97
C LEU A 327 -8.85 16.11 39.33
N ASN A 328 -7.71 15.71 39.89
CA ASN A 328 -7.60 15.14 41.23
C ASN A 328 -7.08 16.18 42.25
N ASP A 329 -6.84 15.76 43.49
CA ASP A 329 -6.45 16.67 44.58
C ASP A 329 -4.98 17.07 44.58
N ALA A 330 -4.14 16.42 43.78
CA ALA A 330 -2.74 16.80 43.65
C ALA A 330 -2.58 17.97 42.65
N ALA A 331 -1.66 18.87 42.97
CA ALA A 331 -1.27 19.95 42.07
C ALA A 331 -0.55 19.37 40.85
N PHE A 332 -1.16 19.49 39.68
CA PHE A 332 -0.60 18.96 38.43
C PHE A 332 -0.38 20.07 37.41
N SER A 333 0.81 20.04 36.79
CA SER A 333 0.99 20.52 35.43
C SER A 333 0.44 19.48 34.44
N LEU A 334 0.43 19.80 33.14
CA LEU A 334 0.14 18.79 32.10
C LEU A 334 1.01 17.54 32.31
N CYS A 335 0.37 16.39 32.52
CA CYS A 335 1.05 15.14 32.78
C CYS A 335 1.08 14.26 31.53
N ARG A 336 2.15 13.47 31.36
CA ARG A 336 2.20 12.42 30.35
C ARG A 336 1.22 11.32 30.71
N LEU A 337 0.39 10.92 29.75
CA LEU A 337 -0.56 9.84 29.87
C LEU A 337 0.07 8.53 29.39
N THR A 338 -0.37 7.42 29.96
CA THR A 338 0.06 6.08 29.54
C THR A 338 -0.34 5.86 28.08
N GLU A 339 0.62 5.43 27.26
CA GLU A 339 0.36 5.07 25.87
C GLU A 339 -0.43 3.75 25.79
N PRO A 340 -1.34 3.59 24.83
CA PRO A 340 -2.10 2.35 24.68
C PRO A 340 -1.15 1.18 24.39
N SER A 341 -1.37 0.04 25.04
CA SER A 341 -0.59 -1.18 24.81
C SER A 341 -0.89 -1.78 23.44
N GLU A 342 -0.04 -2.69 22.98
CA GLU A 342 -0.26 -3.40 21.71
C GLU A 342 -1.57 -4.21 21.72
N GLU A 343 -1.92 -4.78 22.87
CA GLU A 343 -3.18 -5.53 23.06
C GLU A 343 -4.41 -4.63 22.93
N MET A 344 -4.35 -3.41 23.48
CA MET A 344 -5.42 -2.41 23.35
C MET A 344 -5.64 -1.99 21.89
N VAL A 345 -4.54 -1.80 21.15
CA VAL A 345 -4.61 -1.48 19.72
C VAL A 345 -5.19 -2.65 18.94
N GLY A 346 -4.72 -3.87 19.23
CA GLY A 346 -5.12 -5.09 18.57
C GLY A 346 -4.53 -5.26 17.17
N GLU A 347 -5.07 -6.23 16.45
CA GLU A 347 -4.63 -6.65 15.13
C GLU A 347 -5.84 -7.02 14.27
N VAL A 348 -5.69 -6.86 12.97
CA VAL A 348 -6.58 -7.44 11.97
C VAL A 348 -5.86 -8.64 11.35
N SER A 349 -6.46 -9.84 11.43
CA SER A 349 -5.93 -11.04 10.78
C SER A 349 -6.93 -11.54 9.77
N VAL A 350 -6.53 -11.68 8.52
CA VAL A 350 -7.40 -12.14 7.42
C VAL A 350 -6.78 -13.37 6.77
N GLN A 351 -7.55 -14.45 6.72
CA GLN A 351 -7.21 -15.65 5.96
C GLN A 351 -8.17 -15.77 4.77
N GLU A 352 -7.62 -15.80 3.57
CA GLU A 352 -8.34 -16.05 2.33
C GLU A 352 -7.95 -17.42 1.81
N THR A 353 -8.92 -18.20 1.35
CA THR A 353 -8.70 -19.51 0.72
C THR A 353 -9.40 -19.54 -0.62
N TYR A 354 -8.61 -19.61 -1.68
CA TYR A 354 -9.05 -19.72 -3.06
C TYR A 354 -8.89 -21.17 -3.51
N ARG A 355 -9.97 -21.79 -3.98
CA ARG A 355 -9.95 -23.15 -4.53
C ARG A 355 -10.42 -23.15 -5.97
N SER A 356 -9.51 -23.55 -6.87
CA SER A 356 -9.76 -23.69 -8.29
C SER A 356 -9.40 -25.10 -8.73
N GLU A 357 -10.40 -25.88 -9.12
CA GLU A 357 -10.20 -27.25 -9.61
C GLU A 357 -9.86 -27.26 -11.10
N VAL A 358 -10.53 -26.41 -11.88
CA VAL A 358 -10.40 -26.33 -13.34
C VAL A 358 -10.30 -24.87 -13.77
N PHE A 359 -9.50 -24.60 -14.81
CA PHE A 359 -9.42 -23.29 -15.43
C PHE A 359 -10.74 -22.91 -16.13
N GLY A 360 -11.16 -21.66 -16.00
CA GLY A 360 -12.39 -21.14 -16.61
C GLY A 360 -13.68 -21.44 -15.83
N GLU A 361 -13.64 -22.30 -14.81
CA GLU A 361 -14.73 -22.47 -13.87
C GLU A 361 -14.68 -21.44 -12.74
N ASP A 362 -15.76 -21.39 -11.95
CA ASP A 362 -15.83 -20.52 -10.78
C ASP A 362 -14.81 -20.94 -9.71
N VAL A 363 -14.21 -19.95 -9.05
CA VAL A 363 -13.32 -20.18 -7.91
C VAL A 363 -14.08 -20.00 -6.61
N ASP A 364 -14.01 -21.00 -5.72
CA ASP A 364 -14.51 -20.91 -4.34
C ASP A 364 -13.54 -20.04 -3.53
N LEU A 365 -14.05 -18.94 -2.97
CA LEU A 365 -13.32 -18.06 -2.06
C LEU A 365 -13.96 -18.11 -0.68
N LYS A 366 -13.20 -18.55 0.32
CA LYS A 366 -13.55 -18.44 1.74
C LYS A 366 -12.66 -17.41 2.40
N VAL A 367 -13.26 -16.51 3.17
CA VAL A 367 -12.55 -15.45 3.90
C VAL A 367 -12.91 -15.54 5.36
N ARG A 368 -11.90 -15.55 6.21
CA ARG A 368 -12.05 -15.42 7.66
C ARG A 368 -11.27 -14.19 8.12
N SER A 369 -12.00 -13.19 8.59
CA SER A 369 -11.43 -11.98 9.19
C SER A 369 -11.59 -12.03 10.70
N VAL A 370 -10.50 -11.82 11.43
CA VAL A 370 -10.46 -11.76 12.90
C VAL A 370 -9.97 -10.37 13.30
N TYR A 371 -10.78 -9.68 14.08
CA TYR A 371 -10.47 -8.37 14.63
C TYR A 371 -10.30 -8.49 16.14
N THR A 372 -9.26 -7.85 16.69
CA THR A 372 -9.02 -7.74 18.14
C THR A 372 -8.83 -6.28 18.55
N GLY A 373 -8.85 -6.01 19.86
CA GLY A 373 -8.59 -4.68 20.42
C GLY A 373 -9.50 -3.60 19.84
N SER A 374 -8.91 -2.44 19.56
CA SER A 374 -9.62 -1.27 19.00
C SER A 374 -10.27 -1.54 17.63
N SER A 375 -9.73 -2.49 16.85
CA SER A 375 -10.29 -2.87 15.55
C SER A 375 -11.60 -3.64 15.71
N ALA A 376 -11.68 -4.55 16.70
CA ALA A 376 -12.93 -5.24 17.02
C ALA A 376 -14.02 -4.26 17.45
N ASP A 377 -13.66 -3.29 18.30
CA ASP A 377 -14.57 -2.24 18.75
C ASP A 377 -15.08 -1.39 17.58
N GLN A 378 -14.22 -1.05 16.62
CA GLN A 378 -14.60 -0.32 15.41
C GLN A 378 -15.61 -1.08 14.56
N ILE A 379 -15.38 -2.37 14.32
CA ILE A 379 -16.31 -3.20 13.54
C ILE A 379 -17.65 -3.35 14.27
N ARG A 380 -17.67 -3.53 15.59
CA ARG A 380 -18.92 -3.52 16.38
C ARG A 380 -19.72 -2.23 16.19
N ARG A 381 -19.05 -1.08 16.28
CA ARG A 381 -19.69 0.23 16.06
C ARG A 381 -20.24 0.37 14.65
N GLN A 382 -19.49 -0.08 13.63
CA GLN A 382 -19.93 -0.04 12.24
C GLN A 382 -21.17 -0.92 12.01
N MET A 383 -21.18 -2.15 12.57
CA MET A 383 -22.36 -3.03 12.50
C MET A 383 -23.58 -2.42 13.18
N ALA A 384 -23.39 -1.84 14.37
CA ALA A 384 -24.48 -1.19 15.10
C ALA A 384 -25.04 0.05 14.38
N ALA A 385 -24.18 0.84 13.74
CA ALA A 385 -24.56 2.06 13.04
C ALA A 385 -25.23 1.81 11.67
N SER A 386 -24.73 0.83 10.91
CA SER A 386 -25.23 0.53 9.55
C SER A 386 -26.38 -0.47 9.52
N GLY A 387 -26.51 -1.28 10.57
CA GLY A 387 -27.40 -2.44 10.60
C GLY A 387 -26.81 -3.62 9.82
N MET A 388 -27.11 -4.84 10.29
CA MET A 388 -26.50 -6.08 9.79
C MET A 388 -26.71 -6.30 8.27
N GLY A 389 -27.86 -5.89 7.72
CA GLY A 389 -28.14 -6.05 6.28
C GLY A 389 -27.21 -5.24 5.39
N LYS A 390 -27.02 -3.94 5.70
CA LYS A 390 -26.11 -3.06 4.96
C LYS A 390 -24.66 -3.46 5.17
N PHE A 391 -24.30 -3.81 6.40
CA PHE A 391 -22.96 -4.30 6.73
C PHE A 391 -22.53 -5.48 5.85
N LYS A 392 -23.39 -6.48 5.68
CA LYS A 392 -23.11 -7.63 4.79
C LYS A 392 -22.98 -7.23 3.32
N GLN A 393 -23.75 -6.25 2.85
CA GLN A 393 -23.63 -5.74 1.49
C GLN A 393 -22.32 -4.99 1.27
N ASP A 394 -21.87 -4.20 2.25
CA ASP A 394 -20.62 -3.44 2.17
C ASP A 394 -19.40 -4.37 2.08
N TYR A 395 -19.40 -5.50 2.80
CA TYR A 395 -18.34 -6.53 2.71
C TYR A 395 -18.28 -7.17 1.31
N MET A 396 -19.42 -7.56 0.73
CA MET A 396 -19.42 -8.07 -0.65
C MET A 396 -18.94 -6.99 -1.64
N LYS A 397 -19.36 -5.74 -1.45
CA LYS A 397 -18.99 -4.62 -2.33
C LYS A 397 -17.49 -4.34 -2.35
N TYR A 398 -16.77 -4.68 -1.28
CA TYR A 398 -15.32 -4.57 -1.22
C TYR A 398 -14.62 -5.30 -2.37
N TYR A 399 -15.06 -6.52 -2.69
CA TYR A 399 -14.45 -7.39 -3.70
C TYR A 399 -14.84 -7.04 -5.14
N VAL A 400 -15.96 -6.34 -5.37
CA VAL A 400 -16.51 -6.06 -6.71
C VAL A 400 -15.50 -5.39 -7.68
N PRO A 401 -14.68 -4.40 -7.29
CA PRO A 401 -13.70 -3.80 -8.19
C PRO A 401 -12.66 -4.78 -8.73
N GLN A 402 -12.29 -5.81 -7.96
CA GLN A 402 -11.33 -6.84 -8.38
C GLN A 402 -12.04 -8.00 -9.08
N TYR A 403 -13.22 -8.36 -8.59
CA TYR A 403 -14.03 -9.48 -9.06
C TYR A 403 -15.46 -9.02 -9.39
N PRO A 404 -15.70 -8.43 -10.58
CA PRO A 404 -16.99 -7.81 -10.92
C PRO A 404 -18.20 -8.77 -10.91
N GLN A 405 -17.96 -10.07 -11.08
CA GLN A 405 -18.99 -11.12 -11.09
C GLN A 405 -18.93 -12.03 -9.85
N ILE A 406 -18.39 -11.52 -8.73
CA ILE A 406 -18.42 -12.24 -7.45
C ILE A 406 -19.86 -12.39 -6.94
N ARG A 407 -20.18 -13.56 -6.38
CA ARG A 407 -21.50 -13.84 -5.79
C ARG A 407 -21.38 -14.52 -4.44
N VAL A 408 -22.32 -14.24 -3.54
CA VAL A 408 -22.43 -14.85 -2.21
C VAL A 408 -22.87 -16.31 -2.36
N VAL A 409 -22.14 -17.24 -1.75
CA VAL A 409 -22.52 -18.66 -1.66
C VAL A 409 -23.22 -18.92 -0.32
N ASP A 410 -22.56 -18.62 0.80
CA ASP A 410 -23.18 -18.66 2.12
C ASP A 410 -23.34 -17.25 2.71
N PRO A 411 -24.39 -16.99 3.50
CA PRO A 411 -24.54 -15.70 4.18
C PRO A 411 -23.34 -15.41 5.10
N VAL A 412 -22.86 -14.16 5.08
CA VAL A 412 -21.80 -13.70 6.00
C VAL A 412 -22.21 -13.99 7.46
N VAL A 413 -21.33 -14.67 8.20
CA VAL A 413 -21.52 -15.02 9.61
C VAL A 413 -20.60 -14.16 10.46
N CYS A 414 -21.17 -13.46 11.43
CA CYS A 414 -20.41 -12.66 12.39
C CYS A 414 -20.51 -13.32 13.77
N ASN A 415 -19.37 -13.70 14.35
CA ASN A 415 -19.26 -14.23 15.69
C ASN A 415 -18.50 -13.24 16.57
N ASP A 416 -19.19 -12.64 17.53
CA ASP A 416 -18.62 -11.65 18.43
C ASP A 416 -18.43 -12.22 19.84
N ASN A 417 -17.16 -12.43 20.22
CA ASN A 417 -16.79 -12.65 21.62
C ASN A 417 -16.33 -11.34 22.24
N ARG A 418 -17.30 -10.58 22.76
CA ARG A 418 -17.04 -9.30 23.41
C ARG A 418 -16.18 -9.44 24.67
N GLN A 419 -16.26 -10.54 25.41
CA GLN A 419 -15.47 -10.73 26.62
C GLN A 419 -13.97 -10.85 26.31
N GLN A 420 -13.60 -11.52 25.22
CA GLN A 420 -12.21 -11.64 24.75
C GLN A 420 -11.78 -10.50 23.81
N ASN A 421 -12.62 -9.48 23.66
CA ASN A 421 -12.49 -8.42 22.66
C ASN A 421 -12.14 -8.94 21.24
N ARG A 422 -12.81 -10.01 20.81
CA ARG A 422 -12.51 -10.70 19.55
C ARG A 422 -13.77 -10.85 18.70
N LEU A 423 -13.70 -10.37 17.47
CA LEU A 423 -14.78 -10.49 16.50
C LEU A 423 -14.30 -11.26 15.28
N THR A 424 -15.05 -12.27 14.86
CA THR A 424 -14.74 -13.07 13.67
C THR A 424 -15.86 -12.91 12.63
N ILE A 425 -15.47 -12.72 11.37
CA ILE A 425 -16.36 -12.67 10.22
C ILE A 425 -15.93 -13.77 9.27
N ASP A 426 -16.87 -14.66 8.96
CA ASP A 426 -16.70 -15.72 7.97
C ASP A 426 -17.55 -15.41 6.74
N GLU A 427 -16.92 -15.49 5.57
CA GLU A 427 -17.51 -15.18 4.27
C GLU A 427 -17.22 -16.31 3.27
N HIS A 428 -18.15 -16.56 2.35
CA HIS A 428 -18.01 -17.59 1.32
C HIS A 428 -18.62 -17.10 0.01
N TYR A 429 -17.77 -17.01 -1.01
CA TYR A 429 -18.09 -16.45 -2.31
C TYR A 429 -17.71 -17.43 -3.43
N ALA A 430 -18.34 -17.25 -4.59
CA ALA A 430 -17.91 -17.83 -5.85
C ALA A 430 -17.50 -16.69 -6.78
N ILE A 431 -16.31 -16.83 -7.39
CA ILE A 431 -15.74 -15.83 -8.29
C ILE A 431 -15.82 -16.36 -9.73
N THR A 432 -16.68 -15.76 -10.54
CA THR A 432 -16.75 -16.03 -11.98
C THR A 432 -15.70 -15.25 -12.74
N ASN A 433 -15.13 -15.85 -13.79
CA ASN A 433 -14.09 -15.25 -14.63
C ASN A 433 -12.84 -14.81 -13.82
N PHE A 434 -12.50 -15.57 -12.77
CA PHE A 434 -11.26 -15.39 -12.03
C PHE A 434 -10.04 -15.59 -12.95
N TRP A 435 -10.05 -16.69 -13.70
CA TRP A 435 -9.07 -16.98 -14.74
C TRP A 435 -9.48 -16.30 -16.04
N ARG A 436 -8.55 -15.56 -16.65
CA ARG A 436 -8.69 -14.93 -17.95
C ARG A 436 -7.81 -15.65 -18.96
N ASP A 437 -8.36 -15.93 -20.13
CA ASP A 437 -7.60 -16.50 -21.24
C ASP A 437 -6.67 -15.42 -21.82
N GLU A 438 -5.42 -15.78 -22.10
CA GLU A 438 -4.45 -15.01 -22.87
C GLU A 438 -4.42 -15.54 -24.31
N PRO A 439 -5.19 -14.95 -25.26
CA PRO A 439 -5.46 -15.56 -26.56
C PRO A 439 -4.22 -15.77 -27.43
N LYS A 440 -3.13 -15.05 -27.14
CA LYS A 440 -1.86 -15.14 -27.88
C LYS A 440 -1.03 -16.35 -27.48
N THR A 441 -1.17 -16.83 -26.24
CA THR A 441 -0.36 -17.91 -25.67
C THR A 441 -1.19 -19.16 -25.37
N GLY A 442 -2.52 -19.03 -25.32
CA GLY A 442 -3.44 -20.09 -24.88
C GLY A 442 -3.31 -20.41 -23.39
N ARG A 443 -2.71 -19.51 -22.60
CA ARG A 443 -2.53 -19.65 -21.16
C ARG A 443 -3.65 -18.94 -20.41
N TRP A 444 -3.95 -19.43 -19.22
CA TRP A 444 -4.83 -18.74 -18.29
C TRP A 444 -4.00 -17.87 -17.35
N TYR A 445 -4.50 -16.68 -17.01
CA TYR A 445 -3.88 -15.85 -15.99
C TYR A 445 -4.90 -15.29 -15.01
N ALA A 446 -4.45 -15.00 -13.80
CA ALA A 446 -5.23 -14.33 -12.77
C ALA A 446 -4.37 -13.27 -12.10
N ASP A 447 -4.95 -12.09 -11.92
CA ASP A 447 -4.33 -10.95 -11.26
C ASP A 447 -4.85 -10.86 -9.83
N ILE A 448 -3.95 -10.93 -8.86
CA ILE A 448 -4.25 -10.91 -7.44
C ILE A 448 -3.58 -9.72 -6.81
N GLN A 449 -4.36 -8.92 -6.09
CA GLN A 449 -3.88 -7.77 -5.38
C GLN A 449 -4.04 -7.99 -3.88
N GLY A 450 -2.97 -7.77 -3.10
CA GLY A 450 -3.00 -7.67 -1.64
C GLY A 450 -3.71 -6.39 -1.18
N ARG A 451 -4.98 -6.23 -1.57
CA ARG A 451 -5.71 -4.96 -1.51
C ARG A 451 -5.90 -4.44 -0.10
N LEU A 452 -6.10 -5.32 0.90
CA LEU A 452 -6.23 -4.91 2.29
C LEU A 452 -5.01 -4.13 2.78
N ILE A 453 -3.80 -4.62 2.47
CA ILE A 453 -2.56 -3.89 2.77
C ILE A 453 -2.43 -2.67 1.86
N GLY A 454 -2.72 -2.82 0.56
CA GLY A 454 -2.64 -1.73 -0.42
C GLY A 454 -3.53 -0.52 -0.11
N ASP A 455 -4.68 -0.73 0.52
CA ASP A 455 -5.62 0.31 0.99
C ASP A 455 -5.09 1.03 2.25
N MET A 456 -4.18 0.40 3.01
CA MET A 456 -3.49 1.02 4.16
C MET A 456 -2.25 1.83 3.75
N LEU A 457 -1.74 1.64 2.53
CA LEU A 457 -0.59 2.37 2.00
C LEU A 457 -1.02 3.76 1.52
N GLU A 458 -0.91 4.75 2.41
CA GLU A 458 -1.24 6.15 2.14
C GLU A 458 -0.23 6.81 1.19
N LEU A 459 -0.67 7.23 0.00
CA LEU A 459 0.15 8.01 -0.93
C LEU A 459 -0.42 9.43 -1.05
N PRO A 460 0.43 10.47 -1.20
CA PRO A 460 -0.06 11.83 -1.39
C PRO A 460 -0.75 11.99 -2.74
N SER A 461 -1.77 12.85 -2.79
CA SER A 461 -2.52 13.15 -4.02
C SER A 461 -1.80 14.10 -4.98
N VAL A 462 -0.62 14.60 -4.61
CA VAL A 462 0.20 15.54 -5.38
C VAL A 462 1.65 15.06 -5.41
N ALA A 463 2.35 15.28 -6.52
CA ALA A 463 3.73 14.82 -6.72
C ALA A 463 4.75 15.56 -5.82
N THR A 464 4.50 16.86 -5.56
CA THR A 464 5.31 17.69 -4.67
C THR A 464 4.45 18.15 -3.52
N ARG A 465 4.90 17.86 -2.30
CA ARG A 465 4.15 18.11 -1.06
C ARG A 465 5.03 18.89 -0.09
N ASN A 466 4.50 19.98 0.47
CA ASN A 466 5.23 20.84 1.41
C ASN A 466 4.75 20.72 2.86
N MET A 467 3.65 20.00 3.11
CA MET A 467 3.11 19.73 4.45
C MET A 467 3.33 18.26 4.83
N PRO A 468 3.40 17.91 6.13
CA PRO A 468 3.52 16.52 6.53
C PRO A 468 2.31 15.69 6.09
N LEU A 469 2.52 14.41 5.78
CA LEU A 469 1.45 13.45 5.45
C LEU A 469 1.13 12.61 6.70
N ARG A 470 -0.15 12.51 7.07
CA ARG A 470 -0.63 11.66 8.16
C ARG A 470 -0.53 10.19 7.75
N ILE A 471 -0.03 9.36 8.66
CA ILE A 471 -0.08 7.90 8.55
C ILE A 471 -0.97 7.37 9.71
N PRO A 472 -2.03 6.59 9.45
CA PRO A 472 -2.76 5.90 10.51
C PRO A 472 -1.82 5.05 11.35
N HIS A 473 -1.75 5.28 12.66
CA HIS A 473 -0.82 4.58 13.53
C HIS A 473 -1.34 4.59 14.98
N PRO A 474 -1.11 3.50 15.74
CA PRO A 474 -0.58 2.21 15.28
C PRO A 474 -1.59 1.41 14.47
N SER A 475 -1.09 0.61 13.53
CA SER A 475 -1.90 -0.30 12.70
C SER A 475 -1.11 -1.58 12.41
N ARG A 476 -1.78 -2.72 12.55
CA ARG A 476 -1.23 -4.07 12.35
C ARG A 476 -2.22 -4.93 11.57
N LEU A 477 -1.73 -5.59 10.53
CA LEU A 477 -2.50 -6.45 9.66
C LEU A 477 -1.68 -7.68 9.30
N SER A 478 -2.22 -8.87 9.56
CA SER A 478 -1.71 -10.14 9.02
C SER A 478 -2.67 -10.64 7.95
N LEU A 479 -2.16 -10.90 6.75
CA LEU A 479 -2.94 -11.39 5.61
C LEU A 479 -2.31 -12.69 5.10
N GLN A 480 -3.08 -13.76 5.09
CA GLN A 480 -2.70 -15.04 4.50
C GLN A 480 -3.66 -15.40 3.37
N SER A 481 -3.17 -15.49 2.14
CA SER A 481 -3.92 -15.97 0.99
C SER A 481 -3.41 -17.35 0.57
N ASP A 482 -4.27 -18.35 0.72
CA ASP A 482 -4.02 -19.75 0.40
C ASP A 482 -4.69 -20.09 -0.96
N PHE A 483 -3.90 -20.51 -1.95
CA PHE A 483 -4.36 -20.85 -3.29
C PHE A 483 -4.21 -22.36 -3.55
N PHE A 484 -5.31 -23.02 -3.86
CA PHE A 484 -5.34 -24.39 -4.40
C PHE A 484 -5.56 -24.29 -5.91
N LEU A 485 -4.48 -24.48 -6.67
CA LEU A 485 -4.44 -24.29 -8.13
C LEU A 485 -4.82 -25.59 -8.89
N PRO A 486 -5.31 -25.49 -10.15
CA PRO A 486 -5.76 -26.67 -10.92
C PRO A 486 -4.65 -27.70 -11.22
N CYS A 487 -3.40 -27.27 -11.26
CA CYS A 487 -2.25 -28.11 -11.59
C CYS A 487 -1.01 -27.68 -10.78
N PRO A 488 0.07 -28.49 -10.74
CA PRO A 488 1.31 -28.09 -10.09
C PRO A 488 2.03 -26.97 -10.85
N TRP A 489 2.60 -26.00 -10.13
CA TRP A 489 3.27 -24.84 -10.74
C TRP A 489 4.76 -24.81 -10.38
N PRO A 490 5.66 -24.64 -11.37
CA PRO A 490 7.08 -24.46 -11.10
C PRO A 490 7.32 -23.01 -10.67
N MET A 491 7.37 -22.77 -9.36
CA MET A 491 7.65 -21.46 -8.78
C MET A 491 8.80 -21.57 -7.77
N GLN A 492 9.36 -20.44 -7.36
CA GLN A 492 10.37 -20.39 -6.31
C GLN A 492 9.76 -19.74 -5.09
N ASP A 493 10.11 -20.25 -3.91
CA ASP A 493 9.74 -19.61 -2.66
C ASP A 493 10.46 -18.26 -2.55
N ASP A 494 9.75 -17.25 -2.06
CA ASP A 494 10.29 -15.91 -1.83
C ASP A 494 9.87 -15.44 -0.44
N ILE A 495 10.87 -15.13 0.39
CA ILE A 495 10.68 -14.72 1.78
C ILE A 495 11.54 -13.50 2.02
N GLY A 496 10.93 -12.44 2.54
CA GLY A 496 11.64 -11.19 2.69
C GLY A 496 10.95 -10.19 3.59
N THR A 497 11.49 -8.98 3.57
CA THR A 497 10.91 -7.83 4.26
C THR A 497 11.14 -6.60 3.40
N ILE A 498 10.07 -5.83 3.19
CA ILE A 498 10.12 -4.51 2.57
C ILE A 498 9.84 -3.50 3.68
N SER A 499 10.70 -2.51 3.83
CA SER A 499 10.50 -1.42 4.80
C SER A 499 10.41 -0.10 4.06
N THR A 500 9.41 0.70 4.43
CA THR A 500 9.35 2.10 4.04
C THR A 500 9.76 2.98 5.20
N LYS A 501 9.80 4.28 4.93
CA LYS A 501 9.88 5.32 5.92
C LYS A 501 8.85 5.14 7.06
N ALA A 502 7.59 4.76 6.81
CA ALA A 502 6.54 4.67 7.85
C ALA A 502 5.92 3.30 8.09
N SER A 503 6.37 2.27 7.41
CA SER A 503 5.78 0.93 7.51
C SER A 503 6.80 -0.17 7.25
N ARG A 504 6.45 -1.38 7.69
CA ARG A 504 7.18 -2.60 7.41
C ARG A 504 6.20 -3.67 6.92
N LEU A 505 6.60 -4.40 5.89
CA LEU A 505 5.92 -5.56 5.36
C LEU A 505 6.89 -6.75 5.40
N SER A 506 6.62 -7.74 6.24
CA SER A 506 7.28 -9.04 6.16
C SER A 506 6.41 -9.96 5.29
N TYR A 507 7.02 -10.79 4.44
CA TYR A 507 6.26 -11.69 3.57
C TYR A 507 6.92 -13.06 3.43
N ALA A 508 6.11 -14.07 3.19
CA ALA A 508 6.53 -15.41 2.82
C ALA A 508 5.58 -15.97 1.76
N ILE A 509 6.09 -16.14 0.54
CA ILE A 509 5.41 -16.80 -0.57
C ILE A 509 6.03 -18.18 -0.72
N THR A 510 5.27 -19.21 -0.39
CA THR A 510 5.74 -20.61 -0.43
C THR A 510 4.84 -21.45 -1.32
N HIS A 511 5.42 -22.48 -1.92
CA HIS A 511 4.67 -23.38 -2.80
C HIS A 511 4.96 -24.86 -2.50
N THR A 512 3.95 -25.69 -2.74
CA THR A 512 4.08 -27.15 -2.70
C THR A 512 3.09 -27.78 -3.66
N GLY A 513 3.57 -28.18 -4.84
CA GLY A 513 2.74 -28.79 -5.87
C GLY A 513 1.66 -27.82 -6.38
N GLN A 514 0.39 -28.09 -6.06
CA GLN A 514 -0.78 -27.28 -6.41
C GLN A 514 -1.09 -26.18 -5.38
N PHE A 515 -0.43 -26.19 -4.23
CA PHE A 515 -0.70 -25.28 -3.14
C PHE A 515 0.30 -24.12 -3.15
N VAL A 516 -0.20 -22.89 -3.08
CA VAL A 516 0.59 -21.67 -2.94
C VAL A 516 0.06 -20.88 -1.76
N ARG A 517 0.94 -20.46 -0.87
CA ARG A 517 0.61 -19.61 0.28
C ARG A 517 1.35 -18.29 0.14
N CYS A 518 0.60 -17.19 0.21
CA CYS A 518 1.14 -15.85 0.33
C CYS A 518 0.79 -15.31 1.72
N ALA A 519 1.75 -15.26 2.62
CA ALA A 519 1.59 -14.70 3.97
C ALA A 519 2.28 -13.34 4.06
N TYR A 520 1.60 -12.35 4.63
CA TYR A 520 2.05 -10.98 4.77
C TYR A 520 1.76 -10.46 6.18
N ASP A 521 2.76 -9.86 6.83
CA ASP A 521 2.60 -9.15 8.10
C ASP A 521 2.99 -7.70 7.92
N TYR A 522 2.00 -6.81 7.99
CA TYR A 522 2.14 -5.37 7.81
C TYR A 522 1.97 -4.62 9.13
N ALA A 523 2.86 -3.67 9.39
CA ALA A 523 2.75 -2.76 10.51
C ALA A 523 3.26 -1.35 10.19
N THR A 524 2.56 -0.34 10.71
CA THR A 524 3.00 1.06 10.66
C THR A 524 3.98 1.37 11.79
N THR A 525 5.04 2.12 11.52
CA THR A 525 6.11 2.44 12.48
C THR A 525 6.04 3.87 13.03
N ARG A 526 5.25 4.76 12.41
CA ARG A 526 5.05 6.15 12.82
C ARG A 526 3.73 6.73 12.31
N ASP A 527 3.31 7.87 12.88
CA ASP A 527 2.04 8.53 12.60
C ASP A 527 2.10 9.65 11.55
N PHE A 528 3.27 9.97 10.98
CA PHE A 528 3.41 10.93 9.87
C PHE A 528 4.74 10.83 9.08
N ILE A 529 4.76 11.43 7.89
CA ILE A 529 5.96 11.68 7.07
C ILE A 529 6.17 13.20 6.95
N SER A 530 7.40 13.68 7.18
CA SER A 530 7.75 15.09 6.98
C SER A 530 8.01 15.41 5.50
N PRO A 531 7.89 16.69 5.08
CA PRO A 531 8.06 17.08 3.66
C PRO A 531 9.41 16.67 3.06
N ASP A 532 10.49 16.74 3.84
CA ASP A 532 11.85 16.38 3.43
C ASP A 532 12.03 14.87 3.17
N GLU A 533 11.23 14.02 3.80
CA GLU A 533 11.25 12.57 3.60
C GLU A 533 10.26 12.08 2.53
N MET A 534 9.40 12.96 2.02
CA MET A 534 8.30 12.62 1.12
C MET A 534 8.75 11.91 -0.17
N PRO A 535 9.79 12.37 -0.90
CA PRO A 535 10.18 11.73 -2.15
C PRO A 535 10.63 10.27 -1.95
N GLU A 536 11.36 10.02 -0.86
CA GLU A 536 11.80 8.67 -0.48
C GLU A 536 10.62 7.80 -0.07
N TYR A 537 9.70 8.34 0.74
CA TYR A 537 8.50 7.64 1.16
C TYR A 537 7.61 7.22 -0.02
N ILE A 538 7.38 8.13 -0.98
CA ILE A 538 6.57 7.84 -2.18
C ILE A 538 7.19 6.69 -2.97
N ARG A 539 8.51 6.72 -3.20
CA ARG A 539 9.20 5.66 -3.96
C ARG A 539 9.06 4.30 -3.27
N GLN A 540 9.45 4.22 -1.99
CA GLN A 540 9.40 2.97 -1.22
C GLN A 540 7.98 2.41 -1.07
N THR A 541 6.98 3.30 -0.87
CA THR A 541 5.58 2.88 -0.71
C THR A 541 4.98 2.44 -2.03
N SER A 542 5.37 3.05 -3.15
CA SER A 542 4.97 2.60 -4.49
C SER A 542 5.58 1.24 -4.81
N GLU A 543 6.87 1.03 -4.54
CA GLU A 543 7.53 -0.28 -4.68
C GLU A 543 6.84 -1.36 -3.83
N MET A 544 6.47 -1.05 -2.59
CA MET A 544 5.71 -1.97 -1.72
C MET A 544 4.32 -2.26 -2.30
N LYS A 545 3.63 -1.27 -2.87
CA LYS A 545 2.31 -1.43 -3.47
C LYS A 545 2.36 -2.27 -4.75
N ASP A 546 3.38 -2.07 -5.57
CA ASP A 546 3.62 -2.87 -6.77
C ASP A 546 3.96 -4.32 -6.42
N PHE A 547 4.72 -4.55 -5.33
CA PHE A 547 5.01 -5.90 -4.82
C PHE A 547 3.76 -6.67 -4.39
N LEU A 548 2.73 -5.97 -3.87
CA LEU A 548 1.46 -6.59 -3.50
C LEU A 548 0.62 -7.05 -4.70
N TYR A 549 1.06 -6.80 -5.93
CA TYR A 549 0.43 -7.28 -7.14
C TYR A 549 1.10 -8.57 -7.63
N LEU A 550 0.35 -9.67 -7.61
CA LEU A 550 0.79 -10.97 -8.09
C LEU A 550 0.00 -11.36 -9.34
N ARG A 551 0.71 -11.84 -10.36
CA ARG A 551 0.10 -12.46 -11.54
C ARG A 551 0.41 -13.95 -11.57
N PHE A 552 -0.63 -14.76 -11.45
CA PHE A 552 -0.56 -16.18 -11.73
C PHE A 552 -0.75 -16.39 -13.24
N THR A 553 0.17 -17.07 -13.92
CA THR A 553 0.03 -17.51 -15.32
C THR A 553 0.20 -19.02 -15.41
N SER A 554 -0.79 -19.72 -15.97
CA SER A 554 -0.81 -21.17 -16.05
C SER A 554 0.45 -21.69 -16.75
N PRO A 555 1.04 -22.79 -16.27
CA PRO A 555 2.05 -23.51 -17.03
C PRO A 555 1.48 -23.83 -18.42
N VAL A 556 2.31 -23.75 -19.48
CA VAL A 556 1.91 -24.32 -20.77
C VAL A 556 1.60 -25.78 -20.50
N GLY A 557 0.41 -26.25 -20.90
CA GLY A 557 0.09 -27.67 -20.82
C GLY A 557 1.26 -28.42 -21.46
N GLN A 558 1.91 -29.31 -20.71
CA GLN A 558 2.89 -30.22 -21.28
C GLN A 558 2.09 -31.15 -22.19
N LEU A 559 1.90 -30.72 -23.44
CA LEU A 559 1.51 -31.61 -24.51
C LEU A 559 2.57 -32.72 -24.52
N PRO A 560 2.18 -33.98 -24.71
CA PRO A 560 3.15 -35.03 -24.92
C PRO A 560 4.16 -34.60 -25.99
N PHE A 561 5.45 -34.96 -25.85
CA PHE A 561 6.52 -34.46 -26.72
C PHE A 561 6.19 -34.55 -28.23
N TRP A 562 5.43 -35.56 -28.66
CA TRP A 562 5.00 -35.74 -30.05
C TRP A 562 3.96 -34.73 -30.56
N GLU A 563 3.19 -34.10 -29.68
CA GLU A 563 2.27 -33.00 -30.00
C GLU A 563 2.99 -31.63 -29.99
N GLU A 564 4.15 -31.52 -29.34
CA GLU A 564 5.03 -30.35 -29.48
C GLU A 564 5.92 -30.41 -30.74
N LEU A 565 5.98 -31.53 -31.47
CA LEU A 565 6.85 -31.65 -32.65
C LEU A 565 6.28 -30.89 -33.85
N ASN A 566 7.14 -30.09 -34.49
CA ASN A 566 6.87 -29.56 -35.80
C ASN A 566 7.05 -30.67 -36.86
N TRP A 567 5.96 -31.33 -37.21
CA TRP A 567 5.97 -32.43 -38.19
C TRP A 567 6.48 -32.01 -39.56
N MET A 568 6.30 -30.76 -39.99
CA MET A 568 6.89 -30.28 -41.24
C MET A 568 8.42 -30.30 -41.16
N TYR A 569 8.99 -29.80 -40.06
CA TYR A 569 10.43 -29.82 -39.84
C TYR A 569 10.97 -31.26 -39.75
N VAL A 570 10.28 -32.14 -39.00
CA VAL A 570 10.63 -33.57 -38.90
C VAL A 570 10.62 -34.25 -40.27
N LEU A 571 9.57 -34.04 -41.08
CA LEU A 571 9.46 -34.60 -42.43
C LEU A 571 10.55 -34.05 -43.36
N TRP A 572 10.92 -32.78 -43.20
CA TRP A 572 12.03 -32.17 -43.93
C TRP A 572 13.37 -32.83 -43.58
N SER A 573 13.66 -33.02 -42.29
CA SER A 573 14.87 -33.72 -41.82
C SER A 573 14.93 -35.15 -42.35
N LEU A 574 13.81 -35.88 -42.35
CA LEU A 574 13.73 -37.23 -42.91
C LEU A 574 13.97 -37.25 -44.43
N MET A 575 13.43 -36.27 -45.16
CA MET A 575 13.67 -36.11 -46.59
C MET A 575 15.14 -35.80 -46.87
N ALA A 576 15.75 -34.87 -46.13
CA ALA A 576 17.17 -34.54 -46.24
C ALA A 576 18.06 -35.76 -45.95
N LEU A 577 17.71 -36.57 -44.95
CA LEU A 577 18.39 -37.81 -44.62
C LEU A 577 18.30 -38.83 -45.75
N ALA A 578 17.11 -39.02 -46.33
CA ALA A 578 16.90 -39.94 -47.46
C ALA A 578 17.67 -39.49 -48.72
N MET A 579 17.69 -38.19 -49.01
CA MET A 579 18.45 -37.62 -50.13
C MET A 579 19.96 -37.78 -49.93
N ALA A 580 20.47 -37.42 -48.75
CA ALA A 580 21.88 -37.57 -48.43
C ALA A 580 22.32 -39.04 -48.43
N GLY A 581 21.49 -39.94 -47.88
CA GLY A 581 21.72 -41.39 -47.90
C GLY A 581 21.77 -41.95 -49.32
N SER A 582 20.83 -41.54 -50.18
CA SER A 582 20.82 -41.93 -51.60
C SER A 582 22.07 -41.44 -52.33
N ALA A 583 22.46 -40.18 -52.10
CA ALA A 583 23.68 -39.60 -52.67
C ALA A 583 24.95 -40.35 -52.18
N ALA A 584 25.01 -40.72 -50.90
CA ALA A 584 26.09 -41.52 -50.33
C ALA A 584 26.19 -42.91 -50.97
N ILE A 585 25.06 -43.58 -51.21
CA ILE A 585 25.02 -44.88 -51.91
C ILE A 585 25.49 -44.74 -53.36
N VAL A 586 25.04 -43.70 -54.07
CA VAL A 586 25.48 -43.43 -55.45
C VAL A 586 26.98 -43.15 -55.50
N LEU A 587 27.50 -42.33 -54.58
CA LEU A 587 28.93 -42.04 -54.47
C LEU A 587 29.74 -43.31 -54.17
N TRP A 588 29.27 -44.16 -53.27
CA TRP A 588 29.91 -45.45 -52.98
C TRP A 588 29.98 -46.37 -54.20
N LYS A 589 28.88 -46.49 -54.96
CA LYS A 589 28.79 -47.36 -56.15
C LYS A 589 29.56 -46.81 -57.36
N LYS A 590 29.52 -45.49 -57.61
CA LYS A 590 30.11 -44.85 -58.80
C LYS A 590 31.49 -44.22 -58.56
N GLN A 591 32.09 -44.37 -57.39
CA GLN A 591 33.42 -43.80 -57.08
C GLN A 591 34.53 -44.16 -58.09
N ASN A 592 34.45 -45.32 -58.73
CA ASN A 592 35.45 -45.79 -59.69
C ASN A 592 35.29 -45.19 -61.10
N SER A 593 34.09 -44.70 -61.45
CA SER A 593 33.85 -43.98 -62.72
C SER A 593 33.95 -42.46 -62.58
N LEU A 594 33.86 -41.93 -61.35
CA LEU A 594 33.81 -40.49 -61.08
C LEU A 594 35.18 -39.79 -61.01
N LEU A 595 36.29 -40.54 -61.05
CA LEU A 595 37.64 -39.97 -60.85
C LEU A 595 38.61 -40.46 -61.94
N PRO A 596 39.48 -39.57 -62.48
CA PRO A 596 40.45 -39.92 -63.51
C PRO A 596 41.47 -40.96 -63.02
N PRO A 597 42.14 -41.70 -63.94
CA PRO A 597 43.18 -42.66 -63.58
C PRO A 597 44.37 -41.95 -62.91
N LEU A 598 44.96 -42.58 -61.88
CA LEU A 598 46.10 -42.03 -61.14
C LEU A 598 47.43 -42.39 -61.84
N PRO A 599 48.44 -41.49 -61.86
CA PRO A 599 49.80 -41.83 -62.30
C PRO A 599 50.40 -42.92 -61.39
N PRO A 600 51.38 -43.74 -61.82
CA PRO A 600 51.93 -44.86 -61.04
C PRO A 600 52.43 -44.44 -59.64
N ALA A 601 52.42 -45.36 -58.69
CA ALA A 601 52.93 -45.10 -57.34
C ALA A 601 54.44 -44.77 -57.42
N LEU A 602 54.86 -43.76 -56.65
CA LEU A 602 56.28 -43.39 -56.57
C LEU A 602 57.03 -44.50 -55.80
N PRO A 603 58.08 -45.12 -56.37
CA PRO A 603 58.88 -46.14 -55.69
C PRO A 603 59.53 -45.57 -54.41
N ASP A 604 59.67 -46.41 -53.36
CA ASP A 604 60.34 -46.11 -52.08
C ASP A 604 59.72 -45.02 -51.19
N GLN A 605 58.42 -44.77 -51.30
CA GLN A 605 57.73 -43.77 -50.47
C GLN A 605 56.79 -44.35 -49.39
N VAL A 606 56.59 -43.56 -48.33
CA VAL A 606 55.72 -43.89 -47.18
C VAL A 606 54.27 -44.21 -47.60
N GLN A 607 53.75 -45.37 -47.18
CA GLN A 607 52.39 -45.84 -47.46
C GLN A 607 51.74 -46.49 -46.22
N GLY A 608 50.41 -46.61 -46.22
CA GLY A 608 49.64 -47.20 -45.12
C GLY A 608 49.26 -46.20 -44.03
N ILE A 609 48.35 -46.64 -43.14
CA ILE A 609 47.82 -45.83 -42.04
C ILE A 609 48.87 -45.77 -40.92
N ALA A 610 49.76 -44.78 -40.98
CA ALA A 610 50.79 -44.52 -39.97
C ALA A 610 51.19 -43.03 -39.93
N GLY A 611 51.88 -42.62 -38.87
CA GLY A 611 52.21 -41.21 -38.61
C GLY A 611 50.97 -40.36 -38.40
N TRP A 612 50.98 -39.12 -38.91
CA TRP A 612 49.84 -38.19 -38.83
C TRP A 612 48.52 -38.72 -39.43
N LEU A 613 48.56 -39.76 -40.27
CA LEU A 613 47.35 -40.40 -40.80
C LEU A 613 46.57 -41.18 -39.72
N VAL A 614 47.21 -41.53 -38.60
CA VAL A 614 46.54 -42.10 -37.41
C VAL A 614 45.65 -41.05 -36.73
N VAL A 615 46.07 -39.78 -36.71
CA VAL A 615 45.25 -38.69 -36.17
C VAL A 615 44.04 -38.44 -37.07
N VAL A 616 44.22 -38.51 -38.39
CA VAL A 616 43.08 -38.46 -39.34
C VAL A 616 42.13 -39.63 -39.15
N CYS A 617 42.64 -40.84 -38.87
CA CYS A 617 41.82 -42.01 -38.54
C CYS A 617 40.90 -41.73 -37.33
N LEU A 618 41.47 -41.21 -36.24
CA LEU A 618 40.72 -40.82 -35.05
C LEU A 618 39.67 -39.75 -35.38
N LEU A 619 40.03 -38.73 -36.15
CA LEU A 619 39.11 -37.68 -36.56
C LEU A 619 37.95 -38.22 -37.41
N VAL A 620 38.22 -39.12 -38.35
CA VAL A 620 37.20 -39.75 -39.20
C VAL A 620 36.21 -40.56 -38.36
N CYS A 621 36.70 -41.32 -37.37
CA CYS A 621 35.84 -42.11 -36.49
C CYS A 621 35.06 -41.23 -35.49
N LEU A 622 35.63 -40.13 -35.00
CA LEU A 622 34.99 -39.23 -34.04
C LEU A 622 34.02 -38.23 -34.68
N LYS A 623 34.20 -37.89 -35.96
CA LYS A 623 33.43 -36.82 -36.63
C LYS A 623 31.90 -37.03 -36.58
N PRO A 624 31.33 -38.23 -36.81
CA PRO A 624 29.89 -38.43 -36.68
C PRO A 624 29.39 -38.14 -35.26
N LEU A 625 30.14 -38.54 -34.24
CA LEU A 625 29.80 -38.29 -32.83
C LEU A 625 29.87 -36.80 -32.49
N ILE A 626 30.88 -36.08 -33.01
CA ILE A 626 31.01 -34.64 -32.84
C ILE A 626 29.82 -33.91 -33.47
N ILE A 627 29.39 -34.31 -34.68
CA ILE A 627 28.24 -33.72 -35.35
C ILE A 627 26.96 -33.95 -34.54
N VAL A 628 26.74 -35.17 -34.04
CA VAL A 628 25.57 -35.47 -33.18
C VAL A 628 25.59 -34.62 -31.91
N ALA A 629 26.73 -34.55 -31.20
CA ALA A 629 26.86 -33.76 -29.99
C ALA A 629 26.60 -32.26 -30.22
N GLN A 630 27.06 -31.71 -31.35
CA GLN A 630 26.80 -30.33 -31.75
C GLN A 630 25.34 -30.07 -32.16
N SER A 631 24.60 -31.12 -32.56
CA SER A 631 23.22 -31.01 -33.04
C SER A 631 22.17 -31.13 -31.93
N VAL A 632 22.54 -31.57 -30.72
CA VAL A 632 21.61 -31.74 -29.58
C VAL A 632 20.91 -30.43 -29.22
N SER A 633 21.64 -29.31 -29.23
CA SER A 633 21.06 -27.98 -28.99
C SER A 633 20.05 -27.59 -30.08
N SER A 634 20.25 -28.06 -31.31
CA SER A 634 19.38 -27.75 -32.45
C SER A 634 18.06 -28.53 -32.42
N MET A 635 17.94 -29.56 -31.57
CA MET A 635 16.68 -30.29 -31.36
C MET A 635 15.59 -29.43 -30.73
N THR A 636 15.96 -28.29 -30.13
CA THR A 636 15.00 -27.31 -29.60
C THR A 636 14.17 -26.65 -30.71
N TYR A 637 14.71 -26.50 -31.92
CA TYR A 637 14.01 -25.91 -33.08
C TYR A 637 12.96 -26.84 -33.69
N MET A 638 13.01 -28.14 -33.37
CA MET A 638 11.98 -29.10 -33.78
C MET A 638 10.68 -28.90 -32.99
N ARG A 639 10.70 -28.10 -31.92
CA ARG A 639 9.48 -27.76 -31.16
C ARG A 639 8.66 -26.72 -31.93
N LEU A 640 7.36 -26.99 -32.05
CA LEU A 640 6.38 -26.16 -32.74
C LEU A 640 6.31 -24.75 -32.15
N SER A 641 6.41 -24.62 -30.82
CA SER A 641 6.43 -23.33 -30.11
C SER A 641 7.64 -22.46 -30.48
N VAL A 642 8.84 -23.05 -30.52
CA VAL A 642 10.08 -22.36 -30.90
C VAL A 642 10.05 -21.99 -32.39
N TRP A 643 9.58 -22.90 -33.24
CA TRP A 643 9.40 -22.64 -34.66
C TRP A 643 8.45 -21.46 -34.92
N HIS A 644 7.29 -21.43 -34.25
CA HIS A 644 6.34 -20.31 -34.38
C HIS A 644 6.91 -18.99 -33.86
N ALA A 645 7.62 -19.01 -32.73
CA ALA A 645 8.24 -17.81 -32.18
C ALA A 645 9.22 -17.13 -33.15
N LEU A 646 9.86 -17.89 -34.03
CA LEU A 646 10.84 -17.37 -35.01
C LEU A 646 10.23 -17.09 -36.40
N THR A 647 9.19 -17.83 -36.80
CA THR A 647 8.71 -17.86 -38.20
C THR A 647 7.30 -17.31 -38.40
N ALA A 648 6.54 -17.03 -37.33
CA ALA A 648 5.18 -16.49 -37.45
C ALA A 648 5.20 -14.96 -37.57
N PRO A 649 4.58 -14.36 -38.61
CA PRO A 649 4.45 -12.91 -38.71
C PRO A 649 3.77 -12.33 -37.47
N GLY A 650 4.46 -11.42 -36.76
CA GLY A 650 3.95 -10.74 -35.57
C GLY A 650 4.52 -11.24 -34.22
N SER A 651 5.41 -12.23 -34.21
CA SER A 651 6.20 -12.55 -33.00
C SER A 651 7.37 -11.55 -32.82
N GLU A 652 7.80 -11.33 -31.59
CA GLU A 652 8.90 -10.38 -31.27
C GLU A 652 10.22 -10.70 -31.99
N SER A 653 10.49 -11.98 -32.25
CA SER A 653 11.71 -12.46 -32.90
C SER A 653 11.51 -12.83 -34.38
N TYR A 654 10.38 -12.43 -34.98
CA TYR A 654 10.04 -12.79 -36.36
C TYR A 654 11.02 -12.18 -37.37
N HIS A 655 11.47 -13.01 -38.31
CA HIS A 655 12.14 -12.58 -39.53
C HIS A 655 11.86 -13.56 -40.66
N ALA A 656 11.63 -13.06 -41.87
CA ALA A 656 11.27 -13.89 -43.03
C ALA A 656 12.33 -14.95 -43.39
N LEU A 657 13.59 -14.73 -42.99
CA LEU A 657 14.70 -15.66 -43.25
C LEU A 657 14.87 -16.78 -42.21
N TRP A 658 14.15 -16.78 -41.08
CA TRP A 658 14.31 -17.84 -40.06
C TRP A 658 13.94 -19.21 -40.58
N ALA A 659 12.78 -19.35 -41.23
CA ALA A 659 12.33 -20.63 -41.78
C ALA A 659 13.31 -21.21 -42.81
N PRO A 660 13.73 -20.47 -43.87
CA PRO A 660 14.68 -21.02 -44.84
C PRO A 660 16.08 -21.27 -44.23
N LEU A 661 16.54 -20.44 -43.29
CA LEU A 661 17.85 -20.63 -42.64
C LEU A 661 17.90 -21.95 -41.86
N LEU A 662 16.90 -22.20 -41.00
CA LEU A 662 16.84 -23.39 -40.15
C LEU A 662 16.72 -24.68 -40.97
N LEU A 663 15.93 -24.67 -42.05
CA LEU A 663 15.76 -25.83 -42.91
C LEU A 663 17.03 -26.16 -43.72
N VAL A 664 17.74 -25.14 -44.19
CA VAL A 664 19.01 -25.35 -44.93
C VAL A 664 20.12 -25.80 -43.98
N GLU A 665 20.21 -25.21 -42.78
CA GLU A 665 21.17 -25.61 -41.76
C GLU A 665 21.01 -27.09 -41.38
N ASP A 666 19.78 -27.50 -41.08
CA ASP A 666 19.45 -28.90 -40.77
C ASP A 666 19.85 -29.83 -41.92
N SER A 667 19.52 -29.46 -43.16
CA SER A 667 19.86 -30.25 -44.34
C SER A 667 21.37 -30.43 -44.51
N ILE A 668 22.15 -29.39 -44.25
CA ILE A 668 23.63 -29.42 -44.34
C ILE A 668 24.22 -30.26 -43.22
N VAL A 669 23.71 -30.13 -42.00
CA VAL A 669 24.15 -30.94 -40.84
C VAL A 669 23.88 -32.42 -41.08
N ILE A 670 22.68 -32.77 -41.55
CA ILE A 670 22.29 -34.15 -41.90
C ILE A 670 23.17 -34.68 -43.03
N ALA A 671 23.41 -33.90 -44.09
CA ALA A 671 24.30 -34.29 -45.17
C ALA A 671 25.74 -34.54 -44.66
N CYS A 672 26.28 -33.64 -43.83
CA CYS A 672 27.60 -33.79 -43.22
C CYS A 672 27.69 -35.04 -42.34
N PHE A 673 26.63 -35.34 -41.57
CA PHE A 673 26.56 -36.56 -40.76
C PHE A 673 26.62 -37.82 -41.63
N VAL A 674 25.76 -37.92 -42.65
CA VAL A 674 25.72 -39.07 -43.56
C VAL A 674 27.05 -39.25 -44.29
N PHE A 675 27.63 -38.19 -44.82
CA PHE A 675 28.92 -38.27 -45.52
C PHE A 675 30.09 -38.54 -44.57
N SER A 676 30.02 -38.11 -43.31
CA SER A 676 31.01 -38.49 -42.30
C SER A 676 30.95 -39.98 -41.99
N LEU A 677 29.76 -40.58 -41.94
CA LEU A 677 29.59 -42.04 -41.82
C LEU A 677 30.15 -42.77 -43.05
N LEU A 678 29.90 -42.26 -44.27
CA LEU A 678 30.46 -42.83 -45.49
C LEU A 678 32.00 -42.75 -45.53
N SER A 679 32.60 -41.72 -44.91
CA SER A 679 34.05 -41.54 -44.91
C SER A 679 34.80 -42.64 -44.17
N ILE A 680 34.19 -43.28 -43.17
CA ILE A 680 34.77 -44.37 -42.37
C ILE A 680 35.11 -45.61 -43.25
N PRO A 681 34.14 -46.26 -43.93
CA PRO A 681 34.45 -47.42 -44.77
C PRO A 681 35.34 -47.05 -45.96
N LEU A 682 35.22 -45.83 -46.51
CA LEU A 682 36.12 -45.36 -47.56
C LEU A 682 37.57 -45.22 -47.06
N PHE A 683 37.76 -44.77 -45.82
CA PHE A 683 39.07 -44.63 -45.18
C PHE A 683 39.74 -46.00 -44.99
N PHE A 684 39.08 -46.95 -44.33
CA PHE A 684 39.66 -48.26 -44.04
C PHE A 684 39.82 -49.13 -45.29
N SER A 685 38.94 -48.96 -46.28
CA SER A 685 39.06 -49.62 -47.59
C SER A 685 40.11 -48.98 -48.50
N LYS A 686 40.79 -47.92 -48.02
CA LYS A 686 41.84 -47.18 -48.75
C LYS A 686 41.37 -46.67 -50.11
N LYS A 687 40.11 -46.23 -50.16
CA LYS A 687 39.44 -45.79 -51.38
C LYS A 687 39.90 -44.40 -51.81
N ARG A 688 40.13 -44.21 -53.10
CA ARG A 688 40.57 -42.94 -53.71
C ARG A 688 39.55 -41.80 -53.57
N MET A 689 38.29 -42.10 -53.26
CA MET A 689 37.24 -41.11 -52.99
C MET A 689 37.39 -40.47 -51.60
N PHE A 690 38.01 -41.16 -50.63
CA PHE A 690 38.11 -40.70 -49.25
C PHE A 690 38.71 -39.28 -49.12
N PRO A 691 39.90 -38.97 -49.70
CA PRO A 691 40.51 -37.65 -49.51
C PRO A 691 39.64 -36.50 -50.01
N ARG A 692 38.89 -36.72 -51.11
CA ARG A 692 38.01 -35.68 -51.69
C ARG A 692 36.74 -35.50 -50.86
N LEU A 693 36.13 -36.58 -50.42
CA LEU A 693 34.94 -36.52 -49.56
C LEU A 693 35.28 -35.87 -48.21
N PHE A 694 36.42 -36.24 -47.63
CA PHE A 694 36.92 -35.66 -46.38
C PHE A 694 37.12 -34.14 -46.51
N VAL A 695 37.80 -33.68 -47.57
CA VAL A 695 37.97 -32.25 -47.85
C VAL A 695 36.61 -31.56 -48.08
N ALA A 696 35.71 -32.18 -48.83
CA ALA A 696 34.39 -31.61 -49.13
C ALA A 696 33.57 -31.35 -47.85
N ILE A 697 33.56 -32.29 -46.90
CA ILE A 697 32.84 -32.13 -45.62
C ILE A 697 33.38 -30.92 -44.85
N PHE A 698 34.69 -30.73 -44.78
CA PHE A 698 35.28 -29.57 -44.10
C PHE A 698 35.03 -28.26 -44.82
N VAL A 699 35.14 -28.24 -46.16
CA VAL A 699 34.88 -27.03 -46.96
C VAL A 699 33.42 -26.60 -46.84
N VAL A 700 32.47 -27.53 -46.97
CA VAL A 700 31.03 -27.23 -46.82
C VAL A 700 30.73 -26.69 -45.43
N GLY A 701 31.28 -27.30 -44.36
CA GLY A 701 31.09 -26.81 -43.00
C GLY A 701 31.62 -25.39 -42.78
N VAL A 702 32.81 -25.08 -43.30
CA VAL A 702 33.40 -23.72 -43.19
C VAL A 702 32.60 -22.70 -44.00
N LEU A 703 32.23 -23.02 -45.24
CA LEU A 703 31.43 -22.12 -46.08
C LEU A 703 30.07 -21.85 -45.46
N TRP A 704 29.40 -22.88 -44.96
CA TRP A 704 28.12 -22.70 -44.28
C TRP A 704 28.24 -21.85 -43.02
N GLY A 705 29.27 -22.09 -42.18
CA GLY A 705 29.49 -21.28 -40.99
C GLY A 705 29.73 -19.79 -41.27
N ILE A 706 30.38 -19.47 -42.40
CA ILE A 706 30.54 -18.08 -42.86
C ILE A 706 29.19 -17.49 -43.32
N ILE A 707 28.44 -18.25 -44.12
CA ILE A 707 27.15 -17.82 -44.67
C ILE A 707 26.12 -17.61 -43.54
N SER A 708 25.99 -18.56 -42.61
CA SER A 708 25.04 -18.45 -41.49
C SER A 708 25.39 -17.27 -40.58
N SER A 709 26.68 -17.05 -40.29
CA SER A 709 27.14 -15.91 -39.50
C SER A 709 26.83 -14.57 -40.18
N ALA A 710 26.98 -14.48 -41.51
CA ALA A 710 26.64 -13.29 -42.28
C ALA A 710 25.13 -13.02 -42.31
N LEU A 711 24.31 -14.07 -42.44
CA LEU A 711 22.85 -13.98 -42.41
C LEU A 711 22.33 -13.54 -41.05
N LEU A 712 22.85 -14.09 -39.96
CA LEU A 712 22.47 -13.69 -38.60
C LEU A 712 22.83 -12.23 -38.30
N LYS A 713 23.96 -11.74 -38.84
CA LYS A 713 24.33 -10.32 -38.76
C LYS A 713 23.38 -9.44 -39.57
N TYR A 714 22.96 -9.89 -40.76
CA TYR A 714 21.99 -9.17 -41.59
C TYR A 714 20.60 -9.09 -40.92
N MET A 715 20.23 -10.12 -40.16
CA MET A 715 18.98 -10.19 -39.39
C MET A 715 19.02 -9.39 -38.07
N GLU A 716 20.09 -8.63 -37.81
CA GLU A 716 20.30 -7.83 -36.58
C GLU A 716 20.16 -8.63 -35.28
N VAL A 717 20.48 -9.93 -35.30
CA VAL A 717 20.40 -10.78 -34.11
C VAL A 717 21.44 -10.32 -33.06
N PRO A 718 21.03 -10.02 -31.80
CA PRO A 718 21.90 -9.50 -30.75
C PRO A 718 23.17 -10.34 -30.50
N GLU A 719 24.27 -9.73 -30.06
CA GLU A 719 25.56 -10.43 -29.84
C GLU A 719 25.57 -11.36 -28.63
N ASP A 720 24.73 -11.07 -27.64
CA ASP A 720 24.45 -11.91 -26.48
C ASP A 720 23.44 -13.02 -26.78
N ASN A 721 22.84 -13.01 -27.97
CA ASN A 721 21.90 -14.05 -28.36
C ASN A 721 22.62 -15.41 -28.48
N PRO A 722 22.18 -16.44 -27.76
CA PRO A 722 22.78 -17.78 -27.83
C PRO A 722 22.76 -18.39 -29.24
N LEU A 723 21.94 -17.85 -30.15
CA LEU A 723 21.83 -18.26 -31.56
C LEU A 723 23.00 -17.77 -32.43
N ARG A 724 23.79 -16.79 -31.99
CA ARG A 724 24.88 -16.24 -32.79
C ARG A 724 26.18 -17.02 -32.52
N PRO A 725 26.75 -17.72 -33.53
CA PRO A 725 28.03 -18.39 -33.37
C PRO A 725 29.09 -17.36 -32.97
N ARG A 726 29.84 -17.62 -31.90
CA ARG A 726 30.93 -16.72 -31.51
C ARG A 726 31.96 -16.70 -32.64
N MET A 727 32.33 -15.52 -33.12
CA MET A 727 33.26 -15.35 -34.24
C MET A 727 34.59 -16.11 -34.02
N ALA A 728 35.05 -16.19 -32.77
CA ALA A 728 36.21 -16.98 -32.37
C ALA A 728 36.06 -18.49 -32.62
N GLN A 729 34.86 -19.05 -32.44
CA GLN A 729 34.60 -20.48 -32.71
C GLN A 729 34.59 -20.78 -34.21
N ALA A 730 33.99 -19.92 -35.03
CA ALA A 730 34.00 -20.06 -36.48
C ALA A 730 35.43 -19.97 -37.06
N ILE A 731 36.23 -19.01 -36.57
CA ILE A 731 37.65 -18.87 -36.93
C ILE A 731 38.44 -20.11 -36.50
N GLY A 732 38.25 -20.59 -35.27
CA GLY A 732 38.92 -21.80 -34.76
C GLY A 732 38.59 -23.05 -35.59
N GLN A 733 37.33 -23.23 -35.98
CA GLN A 733 36.92 -24.33 -36.86
C GLN A 733 37.50 -24.20 -38.26
N ALA A 734 37.55 -23.00 -38.84
CA ALA A 734 38.14 -22.76 -40.16
C ALA A 734 39.65 -23.04 -40.17
N LEU A 735 40.39 -22.56 -39.17
CA LEU A 735 41.83 -22.80 -39.03
C LEU A 735 42.12 -24.30 -38.81
N GLY A 736 41.36 -24.97 -37.94
CA GLY A 736 41.49 -26.41 -37.72
C GLY A 736 41.20 -27.22 -39.00
N SER A 737 40.16 -26.84 -39.75
CA SER A 737 39.80 -27.46 -41.03
C SER A 737 40.89 -27.30 -42.08
N MET A 738 41.53 -26.12 -42.13
CA MET A 738 42.60 -25.81 -43.08
C MET A 738 43.83 -26.70 -42.89
N ILE A 739 44.22 -26.97 -41.64
CA ILE A 739 45.33 -27.87 -41.30
C ILE A 739 45.09 -29.27 -41.88
N TRP A 740 43.88 -29.81 -41.68
CA TRP A 740 43.55 -31.16 -42.15
C TRP A 740 43.32 -31.24 -43.66
N ILE A 741 42.72 -30.21 -44.26
CA ILE A 741 42.60 -30.10 -45.72
C ILE A 741 43.99 -30.06 -46.36
N LEU A 742 44.90 -29.21 -45.86
CA LEU A 742 46.26 -29.09 -46.37
C LEU A 742 47.01 -30.42 -46.22
N TYR A 743 46.90 -31.06 -45.05
CA TYR A 743 47.52 -32.37 -44.82
C TYR A 743 47.02 -33.42 -45.81
N VAL A 744 45.70 -33.57 -45.98
CA VAL A 744 45.11 -34.61 -46.85
C VAL A 744 45.37 -34.34 -48.35
N THR A 745 45.54 -33.08 -48.75
CA THR A 745 45.79 -32.72 -50.16
C THR A 745 47.27 -32.75 -50.54
N VAL A 746 48.18 -32.39 -49.62
CA VAL A 746 49.62 -32.30 -49.89
C VAL A 746 50.36 -33.59 -49.55
N SER A 747 49.94 -34.31 -48.51
CA SER A 747 50.67 -35.47 -47.97
C SER A 747 50.91 -36.56 -49.02
N VAL A 748 52.18 -36.84 -49.24
CA VAL A 748 52.67 -37.95 -50.08
C VAL A 748 52.13 -39.30 -49.58
N ARG A 749 52.06 -39.48 -48.24
CA ARG A 749 51.51 -40.69 -47.62
C ARG A 749 50.03 -40.88 -47.93
N VAL A 750 49.24 -39.81 -47.96
CA VAL A 750 47.80 -39.86 -48.30
C VAL A 750 47.63 -40.24 -49.78
N LYS A 751 48.36 -39.59 -50.69
CA LYS A 751 48.34 -39.89 -52.13
C LYS A 751 48.75 -41.34 -52.44
N ASN A 752 49.70 -41.89 -51.69
CA ASN A 752 50.14 -43.28 -51.85
C ASN A 752 49.22 -44.30 -51.16
N THR A 753 48.48 -43.91 -50.12
CA THR A 753 47.62 -44.83 -49.35
C THR A 753 46.22 -44.99 -49.96
N PHE A 754 45.59 -43.93 -50.45
CA PHE A 754 44.20 -43.95 -50.94
C PHE A 754 44.12 -44.08 -52.46
N ARG A 755 44.37 -45.29 -52.98
CA ARG A 755 44.47 -45.55 -54.43
C ARG A 755 43.50 -46.61 -54.97
N ARG A 756 42.79 -47.32 -54.08
CA ARG A 756 41.80 -48.38 -54.43
C ARG A 756 40.40 -47.81 -54.72
#